data_AF-A0A952X4C6-F1
#
_entry.id   AF-A0A952X4C6-F1
#
_cell.length_a   1.000
_cell.length_b   1.000
_cell.length_c   1.000
_cell.angle_alpha   90.00
_cell.angle_beta   90.00
_cell.angle_gamma   90.00
#
_symmetry.space_group_name_H-M   'P 1'
#
loop_
_entity.id
_entity.type
_entity.pdbx_description
1 polymer ?
#
loop_
_entity_poly.entity_id
_entity_poly.type
_entity_poly.pdbx_seq_one_letter_code
_entity_poly.pdbx_strand_id
1 'polypeptide(L)'
;MTEGPDAPRQLHEALRQLRRQVRRYVLLEGLAIVIVVLGLGFWISYGLDELYFQYRRLELPRWLRLGFTTLLIAAGAMAFLIWVVGRLWHRFGRRLLALVVERRFPQLGDRLISAIELENSPQTTATPLARVMWERTAREAATTLQRLDLKQVFDPRPLQRSLAVAGVMLASLAGLGVANAAGVERWVQAFLLGRDDYWEPFRKSAMTVRVIAEPGGRIREFDGRGVYLHPRGSDLTIEAESAEGRPAPDRASLSFRSFGAGGAARGATPMSRRGERVFRQTLTRVIDEHHLWVTAGDFVNREPLRVLIVDPPRVDRLQLLCDYPSYTGLDSIEDRPVVVQSLQVSIPMETKFLLEGRANKPLSSVLIRSEMFELRFSAPDSRSGSQGSAGEPPALILRESPTAAPRAVRLAAGESWFADDRMSFRVPFRIAAAGTEQLLALADGAEPPLPLPPVAPLSIQLEDADGIVSSDPAMATLSGIPDLAPVVDVRLTGVSNVVTRLAEIPIRGRITDDYGVARAEFGFEVLPDNTAAASNSPPEPVEQRTRPLGLAPQGQKDFALGGQSGLERFALRPLELSDGQRLQLSVYAEDGDTINGPNRSRGEMFTLRIVPAEELLARLYEKEINLRQRFEQIMEETRRLRQDLAEHRGRTDEWNQLRQSEPEGEPTRQAFNSIDACARRSLHQIRTNHTEARAIEAAFGEIRAEMVNNRVDTPTLLERIDIGIVAPLKTINESDYPGIDSVLGLFVLTMERRDDPARQIDDALESVDRLLARMEQVLSEMRSRGNINEMIQQLQTIIEQQQRLRDATEQRKLDELFEGLGIP
;
A
#
# COMPACT_ATOMS: atom_id res chain seq x y z
N MET A 1 -94.67 52.05 -79.69
CA MET A 1 -93.81 53.12 -79.15
C MET A 1 -94.13 53.23 -77.67
N THR A 2 -93.27 52.90 -76.72
CA THR A 2 -91.84 52.58 -76.69
C THR A 2 -91.65 51.31 -75.86
N GLU A 3 -90.89 50.37 -76.41
CA GLU A 3 -90.35 49.22 -75.70
C GLU A 3 -89.44 49.74 -74.57
N GLY A 4 -89.95 49.70 -73.33
CA GLY A 4 -89.15 49.94 -72.13
C GLY A 4 -88.53 48.62 -71.67
N PRO A 5 -87.18 48.52 -71.56
CA PRO A 5 -86.52 47.26 -71.28
C PRO A 5 -86.81 46.77 -69.85
N ASP A 6 -87.45 45.60 -69.78
CA ASP A 6 -87.44 44.63 -68.69
C ASP A 6 -87.54 45.13 -67.23
N ALA A 7 -88.73 45.60 -66.85
CA ALA A 7 -89.17 45.67 -65.44
C ALA A 7 -88.80 44.43 -64.59
N PRO A 8 -88.90 43.17 -65.09
CA PRO A 8 -88.39 42.01 -64.36
C PRO A 8 -86.88 42.07 -64.09
N ARG A 9 -86.04 42.56 -65.02
CA ARG A 9 -84.59 42.64 -64.81
C ARG A 9 -84.23 43.61 -63.67
N GLN A 10 -84.90 44.75 -63.58
CA GLN A 10 -84.66 45.74 -62.51
C GLN A 10 -85.04 45.21 -61.12
N LEU A 11 -86.16 44.50 -61.00
CA LEU A 11 -86.57 43.83 -59.76
C LEU A 11 -85.55 42.76 -59.34
N HIS A 12 -85.08 41.97 -60.31
CA HIS A 12 -84.04 40.97 -60.08
C HIS A 12 -82.70 41.60 -59.67
N GLU A 13 -82.32 42.74 -60.25
CA GLU A 13 -81.10 43.46 -59.91
C GLU A 13 -81.14 44.03 -58.50
N ALA A 14 -82.25 44.66 -58.09
CA ALA A 14 -82.43 45.17 -56.74
C ALA A 14 -82.39 44.05 -55.68
N LEU A 15 -83.08 42.92 -55.93
CA LEU A 15 -83.04 41.75 -55.04
C LEU A 15 -81.65 41.07 -55.02
N ARG A 16 -80.92 41.06 -56.15
CA ARG A 16 -79.52 40.61 -56.21
C ARG A 16 -78.59 41.54 -55.42
N GLN A 17 -78.80 42.86 -55.50
CA GLN A 17 -78.00 43.85 -54.79
C GLN A 17 -78.23 43.76 -53.28
N LEU A 18 -79.48 43.59 -52.83
CA LEU A 18 -79.82 43.34 -51.43
C LEU A 18 -79.20 42.02 -50.94
N ARG A 19 -79.28 40.94 -51.72
CA ARG A 19 -78.64 39.67 -51.40
C ARG A 19 -77.11 39.81 -51.26
N ARG A 20 -76.46 40.61 -52.12
CA ARG A 20 -75.02 40.91 -52.01
C ARG A 20 -74.71 41.69 -50.72
N GLN A 21 -75.55 42.64 -50.33
CA GLN A 21 -75.38 43.41 -49.09
C GLN A 21 -75.58 42.54 -47.83
N VAL A 22 -76.62 41.69 -47.79
CA VAL A 22 -76.83 40.71 -46.70
C VAL A 22 -75.62 39.77 -46.58
N ARG A 23 -75.13 39.23 -47.70
CA ARG A 23 -73.96 38.34 -47.70
C ARG A 23 -72.68 39.04 -47.22
N ARG A 24 -72.46 40.30 -47.62
CA ARG A 24 -71.32 41.11 -47.13
C ARG A 24 -71.43 41.37 -45.62
N TYR A 25 -72.61 41.69 -45.11
CA TYR A 25 -72.85 41.87 -43.67
C TYR A 25 -72.51 40.60 -42.90
N VAL A 26 -73.06 39.46 -43.31
CA VAL A 26 -72.81 38.15 -42.67
C VAL A 26 -71.34 37.75 -42.74
N LEU A 27 -70.68 38.03 -43.87
CA LEU A 27 -69.24 37.75 -44.03
C LEU A 27 -68.39 38.60 -43.09
N LEU A 28 -68.68 39.91 -42.98
CA LEU A 28 -67.93 40.81 -42.09
C LEU A 28 -68.15 40.47 -40.62
N GLU A 29 -69.39 40.19 -40.22
CA GLU A 29 -69.71 39.76 -38.85
C GLU A 29 -69.06 38.41 -38.51
N GLY A 30 -69.16 37.42 -39.41
CA GLY A 30 -68.56 36.10 -39.23
C GLY A 30 -67.03 36.17 -39.18
N LEU A 31 -66.40 36.98 -40.03
CA LEU A 31 -64.95 37.20 -40.01
C LEU A 31 -64.51 37.89 -38.72
N ALA A 32 -65.27 38.89 -38.24
CA ALA A 32 -64.99 39.56 -36.97
C ALA A 32 -65.02 38.57 -35.79
N ILE A 33 -66.00 37.66 -35.74
CA ILE A 33 -66.08 36.62 -34.69
C ILE A 33 -64.87 35.67 -34.76
N VAL A 34 -64.46 35.25 -35.96
CA VAL A 34 -63.26 34.40 -36.13
C VAL A 34 -62.01 35.09 -35.62
N ILE A 35 -61.83 36.39 -35.92
CA ILE A 35 -60.72 37.20 -35.41
C ILE A 35 -60.73 37.26 -33.88
N VAL A 36 -61.91 37.43 -33.27
CA VAL A 36 -62.04 37.46 -31.81
C VAL A 36 -61.66 36.12 -31.18
N VAL A 37 -62.10 34.98 -31.75
CA VAL A 37 -61.74 33.64 -31.26
C VAL A 37 -60.24 33.40 -31.35
N LEU A 38 -59.62 33.74 -32.49
CA LEU A 38 -58.18 33.60 -32.67
C LEU A 38 -57.38 34.52 -31.74
N GLY A 39 -57.80 35.78 -31.61
CA GLY A 39 -57.18 36.76 -30.70
C GLY A 39 -57.27 36.34 -29.24
N LEU A 40 -58.41 35.82 -28.80
CA LEU A 40 -58.58 35.30 -27.44
C LEU A 40 -57.68 34.08 -27.21
N GLY A 41 -57.61 33.15 -28.17
CA GLY A 41 -56.73 31.99 -28.11
C GLY A 41 -55.24 32.36 -28.04
N PHE A 42 -54.83 33.39 -28.77
CA PHE A 42 -53.48 33.95 -28.66
C PHE A 42 -53.19 34.43 -27.22
N TRP A 43 -54.06 35.26 -26.64
CA TRP A 43 -53.83 35.80 -25.29
C TRP A 43 -53.80 34.72 -24.21
N ILE A 44 -54.66 33.71 -24.32
CA ILE A 44 -54.67 32.56 -23.39
C ILE A 44 -53.38 31.75 -23.52
N SER A 45 -52.94 31.41 -24.75
CA SER A 45 -51.68 30.67 -24.93
C SER A 45 -50.45 31.46 -24.51
N TYR A 46 -50.39 32.75 -24.84
CA TYR A 46 -49.30 33.64 -24.46
C TYR A 46 -49.20 33.78 -22.93
N GLY A 47 -50.34 34.00 -22.26
CA GLY A 47 -50.39 34.10 -20.80
C GLY A 47 -50.03 32.78 -20.11
N LEU A 48 -50.49 31.65 -20.64
CA LEU A 48 -50.17 30.33 -20.10
C LEU A 48 -48.68 29.99 -20.25
N ASP A 49 -48.07 30.29 -21.40
CA ASP A 49 -46.63 30.11 -21.65
C ASP A 49 -45.78 30.94 -20.69
N GLU A 50 -46.09 32.24 -20.56
CA GLU A 50 -45.36 33.15 -19.67
C GLU A 50 -45.50 32.74 -18.20
N LEU A 51 -46.71 32.40 -17.75
CA LEU A 51 -46.96 31.98 -16.36
C LEU A 51 -46.26 30.65 -16.03
N TYR A 52 -46.31 29.70 -16.97
CA TYR A 52 -45.63 28.40 -16.79
C TYR A 52 -44.12 28.58 -16.71
N PHE A 53 -43.54 29.38 -17.60
CA PHE A 53 -42.12 29.71 -17.55
C PHE A 53 -41.75 30.45 -16.27
N GLN A 54 -42.60 31.36 -15.78
CA GLN A 54 -42.36 32.07 -14.53
C GLN A 54 -42.28 31.13 -13.32
N TYR A 55 -43.10 30.07 -13.30
CA TYR A 55 -43.17 29.13 -12.18
C TYR A 55 -42.16 27.97 -12.29
N ARG A 56 -41.98 27.39 -13.47
CA ARG A 56 -41.13 26.20 -13.70
C ARG A 56 -39.76 26.50 -14.29
N ARG A 57 -39.55 27.68 -14.88
CA ARG A 57 -38.35 28.04 -15.68
C ARG A 57 -38.05 27.07 -16.84
N LEU A 58 -39.04 26.27 -17.21
CA LEU A 58 -38.98 25.27 -18.28
C LEU A 58 -40.01 25.62 -19.35
N GLU A 59 -39.76 25.15 -20.57
CA GLU A 59 -40.68 25.34 -21.69
C GLU A 59 -41.98 24.55 -21.52
N LEU A 60 -43.06 25.06 -22.12
CA LEU A 60 -44.33 24.35 -22.13
C LEU A 60 -44.18 23.01 -22.89
N PRO A 61 -44.65 21.86 -22.33
CA PRO A 61 -44.50 20.57 -22.99
C PRO A 61 -45.04 20.57 -24.43
N ARG A 62 -44.32 19.93 -25.36
CA ARG A 62 -44.70 19.86 -26.79
C ARG A 62 -46.16 19.44 -26.99
N TRP A 63 -46.58 18.39 -26.30
CA TRP A 63 -47.95 17.84 -26.43
C TRP A 63 -49.02 18.84 -26.00
N LEU A 64 -48.75 19.66 -24.97
CA LEU A 64 -49.68 20.69 -24.50
C LEU A 64 -49.78 21.84 -25.51
N ARG A 65 -48.64 22.24 -26.10
CA ARG A 65 -48.58 23.25 -27.17
C ARG A 65 -49.30 22.78 -28.44
N LEU A 66 -49.07 21.53 -28.86
CA LEU A 66 -49.74 20.91 -30.00
C LEU A 66 -51.25 20.73 -29.74
N GLY A 67 -51.62 20.31 -28.52
CA GLY A 67 -53.02 20.23 -28.11
C GLY A 67 -53.71 21.60 -28.16
N PHE A 68 -53.06 22.65 -27.66
CA PHE A 68 -53.62 24.00 -27.69
C PHE A 68 -53.74 24.56 -29.11
N THR A 69 -52.71 24.39 -29.95
CA THR A 69 -52.73 24.86 -31.35
C THR A 69 -53.75 24.12 -32.19
N THR A 70 -53.86 22.80 -32.06
CA THR A 70 -54.90 22.02 -32.74
C THR A 70 -56.30 22.42 -32.28
N LEU A 71 -56.51 22.64 -30.97
CA LEU A 71 -57.77 23.16 -30.43
C LEU A 71 -58.08 24.56 -30.97
N LEU A 72 -57.09 25.45 -31.05
CA LEU A 72 -57.26 26.81 -31.56
C LEU A 72 -57.62 26.80 -33.06
N ILE A 73 -56.94 25.98 -33.85
CA ILE A 73 -57.24 25.81 -35.28
C ILE A 73 -58.64 25.21 -35.45
N ALA A 74 -58.99 24.18 -34.67
CA ALA A 74 -60.32 23.57 -34.72
C ALA A 74 -61.43 24.54 -34.30
N ALA A 75 -61.22 25.33 -33.25
CA ALA A 75 -62.15 26.36 -32.79
C ALA A 75 -62.31 27.48 -33.83
N GLY A 76 -61.22 27.95 -34.44
CA GLY A 76 -61.24 28.93 -35.53
C GLY A 76 -61.95 28.40 -36.77
N ALA A 77 -61.67 27.16 -37.17
CA ALA A 77 -62.32 26.49 -38.30
C ALA A 77 -63.81 26.24 -38.03
N MET A 78 -64.17 25.80 -36.82
CA MET A 78 -65.57 25.64 -36.39
C MET A 78 -66.30 26.98 -36.38
N ALA A 79 -65.69 28.04 -35.86
CA ALA A 79 -66.26 29.38 -35.90
C ALA A 79 -66.46 29.87 -37.34
N PHE A 80 -65.48 29.64 -38.22
CA PHE A 80 -65.60 29.95 -39.64
C PHE A 80 -66.72 29.13 -40.32
N LEU A 81 -66.81 27.83 -40.04
CA LEU A 81 -67.83 26.96 -40.60
C LEU A 81 -69.24 27.33 -40.13
N ILE A 82 -69.44 27.61 -38.84
CA ILE A 82 -70.77 27.94 -38.29
C ILE A 82 -71.19 29.36 -38.72
N TRP A 83 -70.31 30.35 -38.54
CA TRP A 83 -70.67 31.77 -38.65
C TRP A 83 -70.46 32.36 -40.04
N VAL A 84 -69.53 31.83 -40.82
CA VAL A 84 -69.32 32.25 -42.22
C VAL A 84 -70.02 31.25 -43.15
N VAL A 85 -69.54 30.01 -43.24
CA VAL A 85 -70.00 29.05 -44.25
C VAL A 85 -71.47 28.65 -44.07
N GLY A 86 -71.89 28.29 -42.85
CA GLY A 86 -73.24 27.85 -42.53
C GLY A 86 -74.28 28.94 -42.79
N ARG A 87 -73.95 30.19 -42.44
CA ARG A 87 -74.81 31.35 -42.74
C ARG A 87 -74.80 31.76 -44.21
N LEU A 88 -73.68 31.58 -44.93
CA LEU A 88 -73.59 31.85 -46.37
C LEU A 88 -74.30 30.79 -47.23
N TRP A 89 -74.33 29.53 -46.78
CA TRP A 89 -74.98 28.42 -47.47
C TRP A 89 -76.50 28.42 -47.29
N HIS A 90 -77.00 29.13 -46.27
CA HIS A 90 -78.44 29.29 -46.08
C HIS A 90 -79.04 29.96 -47.32
N ARG A 91 -79.89 29.20 -48.04
CA ARG A 91 -80.52 29.67 -49.28
C ARG A 91 -81.59 30.69 -48.91
N PHE A 92 -81.25 31.97 -48.91
CA PHE A 92 -82.24 33.04 -48.86
C PHE A 92 -83.10 32.99 -50.13
N GLY A 93 -84.21 32.25 -50.05
CA GLY A 93 -85.22 32.21 -51.10
C GLY A 93 -85.71 33.62 -51.41
N ARG A 94 -86.00 33.89 -52.69
CA ARG A 94 -86.46 35.23 -53.14
C ARG A 94 -87.67 35.71 -52.34
N ARG A 95 -88.56 34.77 -51.96
CA ARG A 95 -89.73 34.97 -51.09
C ARG A 95 -89.38 35.48 -49.69
N LEU A 96 -88.40 34.88 -49.01
CA LEU A 96 -87.96 35.29 -47.67
C LEU A 96 -87.34 36.69 -47.67
N LEU A 97 -86.56 37.02 -48.71
CA LEU A 97 -85.99 38.37 -48.89
C LEU A 97 -87.09 39.42 -49.09
N ALA A 98 -88.10 39.12 -49.92
CA ALA A 98 -89.24 40.02 -50.09
C ALA A 98 -90.04 40.20 -48.80
N LEU A 99 -90.24 39.12 -48.03
CA LEU A 99 -90.96 39.18 -46.76
C LEU A 99 -90.24 40.02 -45.70
N VAL A 100 -88.90 39.92 -45.61
CA VAL A 100 -88.11 40.76 -44.71
C VAL A 100 -88.17 42.24 -45.11
N VAL A 101 -88.12 42.54 -46.42
CA VAL A 101 -88.20 43.91 -46.94
C VAL A 101 -89.59 44.51 -46.70
N GLU A 102 -90.67 43.76 -46.97
CA GLU A 102 -92.04 44.21 -46.74
C GLU A 102 -92.37 44.39 -45.26
N ARG A 103 -91.89 43.48 -44.38
CA ARG A 103 -92.08 43.62 -42.93
C ARG A 103 -91.42 44.87 -42.36
N ARG A 104 -90.34 45.35 -42.98
CA ARG A 104 -89.66 46.61 -42.58
C ARG A 104 -90.24 47.84 -43.28
N PHE A 105 -90.77 47.70 -44.49
CA PHE A 105 -91.41 48.77 -45.26
C PHE A 105 -92.84 48.40 -45.64
N PRO A 106 -93.84 48.67 -44.77
CA PRO A 106 -95.25 48.38 -45.03
C PRO A 106 -95.83 49.05 -46.29
N GLN A 107 -95.13 50.06 -46.81
CA GLN A 107 -95.48 50.85 -47.99
C GLN A 107 -95.54 50.04 -49.30
N LEU A 108 -94.96 48.83 -49.30
CA LEU A 108 -95.00 47.90 -50.43
C LEU A 108 -96.34 47.13 -50.56
N GLY A 109 -97.13 47.03 -49.48
CA GLY A 109 -98.50 46.49 -49.48
C GLY A 109 -98.68 45.14 -50.19
N ASP A 110 -97.91 44.13 -49.79
CA ASP A 110 -97.86 42.75 -50.34
C ASP A 110 -97.51 42.62 -51.83
N ARG A 111 -97.17 43.72 -52.51
CA ARG A 111 -96.91 43.73 -53.96
C ARG A 111 -95.59 43.04 -54.33
N LEU A 112 -94.57 43.10 -53.46
CA LEU A 112 -93.25 42.51 -53.70
C LEU A 112 -93.27 41.00 -53.48
N ILE A 113 -93.93 40.51 -52.42
CA ILE A 113 -94.15 39.07 -52.22
C ILE A 113 -95.02 38.51 -53.34
N SER A 114 -96.15 39.16 -53.65
CA SER A 114 -97.07 38.72 -54.69
C SER A 114 -96.40 38.64 -56.06
N ALA A 115 -95.58 39.63 -56.42
CA ALA A 115 -94.82 39.61 -57.68
C ALA A 115 -93.84 38.43 -57.79
N ILE A 116 -93.26 37.96 -56.68
CA ILE A 116 -92.30 36.83 -56.66
C ILE A 116 -93.01 35.47 -56.57
N GLU A 117 -94.13 35.38 -55.85
CA GLU A 117 -94.96 34.17 -55.81
C GLU A 117 -95.61 33.89 -57.17
N LEU A 118 -96.16 34.93 -57.81
CA LEU A 118 -96.73 34.84 -59.15
C LEU A 118 -95.68 34.55 -60.22
N GLU A 119 -94.42 34.97 -60.06
CA GLU A 119 -93.32 34.64 -60.99
C GLU A 119 -93.11 33.12 -61.14
N ASN A 120 -93.27 32.36 -60.06
CA ASN A 120 -93.01 30.91 -60.04
C ASN A 120 -94.28 30.06 -60.12
N SER A 121 -95.45 30.68 -60.30
CA SER A 121 -96.73 29.98 -60.37
C SER A 121 -97.01 29.51 -61.81
N PRO A 122 -97.34 28.22 -62.05
CA PRO A 122 -97.57 27.68 -63.40
C PRO A 122 -98.77 28.33 -64.13
N GLN A 123 -99.64 29.02 -63.41
CA GLN A 123 -100.80 29.73 -63.98
C GLN A 123 -100.43 31.05 -64.68
N THR A 124 -99.29 31.65 -64.33
CA THR A 124 -98.84 32.95 -64.86
C THR A 124 -98.36 32.85 -66.30
N THR A 125 -97.84 31.68 -66.70
CA THR A 125 -97.48 31.36 -68.09
C THR A 125 -98.65 30.83 -68.91
N ALA A 126 -99.70 30.30 -68.26
CA ALA A 126 -100.84 29.67 -68.92
C ALA A 126 -101.85 30.66 -69.51
N THR A 127 -101.90 31.91 -69.03
CA THR A 127 -102.94 32.87 -69.42
C THR A 127 -102.34 34.23 -69.79
N PRO A 128 -102.66 34.83 -70.97
CA PRO A 128 -102.17 36.15 -71.35
C PRO A 128 -102.52 37.25 -70.33
N LEU A 129 -103.71 37.16 -69.72
CA LEU A 129 -104.18 38.11 -68.70
C LEU A 129 -103.35 38.03 -67.41
N ALA A 130 -103.02 36.82 -66.96
CA ALA A 130 -102.22 36.59 -65.75
C ALA A 130 -100.80 37.16 -65.90
N ARG A 131 -100.22 37.04 -67.10
CA ARG A 131 -98.92 37.63 -67.44
C ARG A 131 -98.94 39.16 -67.39
N VAL A 132 -99.96 39.80 -67.95
CA VAL A 132 -100.10 41.27 -67.92
C VAL A 132 -100.33 41.80 -66.49
N MET A 133 -101.15 41.10 -65.70
CA MET A 133 -101.33 41.44 -64.28
C MET A 133 -100.04 41.30 -63.48
N TRP A 134 -99.28 40.23 -63.69
CA TRP A 134 -97.97 40.04 -63.08
C TRP A 134 -96.98 41.15 -63.50
N GLU A 135 -96.88 41.48 -64.79
CA GLU A 135 -95.99 42.54 -65.28
C GLU A 135 -96.32 43.90 -64.67
N ARG A 136 -97.61 44.21 -64.47
CA ARG A 136 -98.05 45.44 -63.82
C ARG A 136 -97.69 45.45 -62.32
N THR A 137 -97.95 44.36 -61.60
CA THR A 137 -97.60 44.22 -60.18
C THR A 137 -96.08 44.26 -59.95
N ALA A 138 -95.31 43.60 -60.81
CA ALA A 138 -93.84 43.61 -60.77
C ALA A 138 -93.26 45.01 -61.07
N ARG A 139 -93.86 45.75 -62.01
CA ARG A 139 -93.45 47.11 -62.36
C ARG A 139 -93.76 48.09 -61.23
N GLU A 140 -94.96 48.03 -60.64
CA GLU A 140 -95.31 48.85 -59.46
C GLU A 140 -94.38 48.53 -58.27
N ALA A 141 -94.16 47.24 -57.97
CA ALA A 141 -93.25 46.82 -56.91
C ALA A 141 -91.83 47.35 -57.14
N ALA A 142 -91.31 47.29 -58.37
CA ALA A 142 -89.98 47.81 -58.72
C ALA A 142 -89.90 49.34 -58.56
N THR A 143 -90.91 50.10 -59.00
CA THR A 143 -90.92 51.57 -58.86
C THR A 143 -91.01 52.03 -57.40
N THR A 144 -91.76 51.33 -56.56
CA THR A 144 -91.83 51.61 -55.12
C THR A 144 -90.51 51.23 -54.44
N LEU A 145 -89.92 50.10 -54.81
CA LEU A 145 -88.64 49.63 -54.26
C LEU A 145 -87.47 50.60 -54.55
N GLN A 146 -87.46 51.26 -55.71
CA GLN A 146 -86.45 52.27 -56.08
C GLN A 146 -86.53 53.56 -55.25
N ARG A 147 -87.70 53.86 -54.68
CA ARG A 147 -87.91 55.06 -53.85
C ARG A 147 -87.57 54.84 -52.37
N LEU A 148 -87.31 53.60 -51.97
CA LEU A 148 -87.00 53.22 -50.59
C LEU A 148 -85.49 53.13 -50.34
N ASP A 149 -85.04 53.63 -49.19
CA ASP A 149 -83.65 53.44 -48.76
C ASP A 149 -83.46 52.05 -48.13
N LEU A 150 -83.05 51.10 -48.98
CA LEU A 150 -82.81 49.70 -48.61
C LEU A 150 -81.77 49.51 -47.49
N LYS A 151 -81.00 50.54 -47.12
CA LYS A 151 -80.04 50.47 -46.00
C LYS A 151 -80.71 50.35 -44.64
N GLN A 152 -81.94 50.86 -44.47
CA GLN A 152 -82.66 50.86 -43.18
C GLN A 152 -83.20 49.48 -42.75
N VAL A 153 -83.05 48.46 -43.61
CA VAL A 153 -83.34 47.05 -43.31
C VAL A 153 -82.25 46.41 -42.45
N PHE A 154 -81.03 46.94 -42.49
CA PHE A 154 -79.91 46.41 -41.73
C PHE A 154 -79.76 47.14 -40.40
N ASP A 155 -79.76 46.40 -39.29
CA ASP A 155 -79.34 46.94 -37.99
C ASP A 155 -77.79 46.89 -37.90
N PRO A 156 -77.08 48.03 -37.86
CA PRO A 156 -75.62 48.03 -37.85
C PRO A 156 -75.03 47.67 -36.48
N ARG A 157 -75.82 47.69 -35.40
CA ARG A 157 -75.34 47.59 -34.01
C ARG A 157 -74.60 46.28 -33.70
N PRO A 158 -75.08 45.08 -34.09
CA PRO A 158 -74.36 43.83 -33.83
C PRO A 158 -73.03 43.75 -34.60
N LEU A 159 -73.05 44.13 -35.88
CA LEU A 159 -71.85 44.22 -36.71
C LEU A 159 -70.83 45.19 -36.11
N GLN A 160 -71.24 46.41 -35.73
CA GLN A 160 -70.35 47.40 -35.11
C GLN A 160 -69.73 46.92 -33.80
N ARG A 161 -70.49 46.19 -32.95
CA ARG A 161 -69.94 45.59 -31.72
C ARG A 161 -68.91 44.51 -32.02
N SER A 162 -69.23 43.58 -32.94
CA SER A 162 -68.29 42.52 -33.32
C SER A 162 -67.02 43.10 -33.95
N LEU A 163 -67.15 44.12 -34.79
CA LEU A 163 -66.04 44.81 -35.43
C LEU A 163 -65.22 45.65 -34.44
N ALA A 164 -65.87 46.28 -33.46
CA ALA A 164 -65.17 47.00 -32.38
C ALA A 164 -64.36 46.04 -31.51
N VAL A 165 -64.93 44.90 -31.09
CA VAL A 165 -64.21 43.89 -30.30
C VAL A 165 -63.06 43.27 -31.11
N ALA A 166 -63.29 42.94 -32.39
CA ALA A 166 -62.24 42.46 -33.29
C ALA A 166 -61.13 43.52 -33.47
N GLY A 167 -61.52 44.79 -33.61
CA GLY A 167 -60.59 45.93 -33.69
C GLY A 167 -59.75 46.09 -32.43
N VAL A 168 -60.36 45.98 -31.24
CA VAL A 168 -59.65 46.00 -29.95
C VAL A 168 -58.68 44.81 -29.84
N MET A 169 -59.10 43.62 -30.26
CA MET A 169 -58.22 42.44 -30.26
C MET A 169 -57.02 42.64 -31.19
N LEU A 170 -57.23 43.11 -32.42
CA LEU A 170 -56.14 43.40 -33.36
C LEU A 170 -55.22 44.52 -32.85
N ALA A 171 -55.78 45.58 -32.27
CA ALA A 171 -55.00 46.67 -31.68
C ALA A 171 -54.19 46.19 -30.47
N SER A 172 -54.73 45.29 -29.64
CA SER A 172 -53.99 44.68 -28.52
C SER A 172 -52.83 43.83 -29.00
N LEU A 173 -53.01 43.08 -30.10
CA LEU A 173 -51.99 42.24 -30.69
C LEU A 173 -50.87 43.08 -31.33
N ALA A 174 -51.24 44.14 -32.06
CA ALA A 174 -50.32 45.10 -32.63
C ALA A 174 -49.55 45.87 -31.54
N GLY A 175 -50.24 46.28 -30.47
CA GLY A 175 -49.64 46.93 -29.31
C GLY A 175 -48.61 46.04 -28.62
N LEU A 176 -48.92 44.74 -28.43
CA LEU A 176 -47.96 43.77 -27.91
C LEU A 176 -46.77 43.58 -28.86
N GLY A 177 -46.99 43.53 -30.17
CA GLY A 177 -45.92 43.42 -31.17
C GLY A 177 -44.95 44.60 -31.13
N VAL A 178 -45.43 45.81 -30.85
CA VAL A 178 -44.58 47.00 -30.68
C VAL A 178 -43.89 47.01 -29.31
N ALA A 179 -44.61 46.67 -28.24
CA ALA A 179 -44.07 46.70 -26.89
C ALA A 179 -43.07 45.56 -26.59
N ASN A 180 -43.31 44.38 -27.18
CA ASN A 180 -42.52 43.17 -26.95
C ASN A 180 -42.47 42.30 -28.23
N ALA A 181 -41.75 42.77 -29.24
CA ALA A 181 -41.53 42.02 -30.49
C ALA A 181 -40.92 40.64 -30.22
N ALA A 182 -40.01 40.54 -29.25
CA ALA A 182 -39.40 39.29 -28.81
C ALA A 182 -40.42 38.29 -28.27
N GLY A 183 -41.42 38.74 -27.49
CA GLY A 183 -42.50 37.88 -26.99
C GLY A 183 -43.41 37.32 -28.09
N VAL A 184 -43.69 38.12 -29.12
CA VAL A 184 -44.47 37.67 -30.29
C VAL A 184 -43.66 36.66 -31.12
N GLU A 185 -42.38 36.93 -31.35
CA GLU A 185 -41.48 35.99 -32.04
C GLU A 185 -41.38 34.66 -31.27
N ARG A 186 -41.24 34.72 -29.94
CA ARG A 186 -41.25 33.56 -29.06
C ARG A 186 -42.54 32.74 -29.21
N TRP A 187 -43.71 33.38 -29.22
CA TRP A 187 -44.99 32.70 -29.42
C TRP A 187 -45.07 32.02 -30.80
N VAL A 188 -44.58 32.68 -31.85
CA VAL A 188 -44.49 32.11 -33.20
C VAL A 188 -43.56 30.90 -33.22
N GLN A 189 -42.37 30.99 -32.62
CA GLN A 189 -41.44 29.87 -32.52
C GLN A 189 -42.03 28.69 -31.71
N ALA A 190 -42.79 28.98 -30.65
CA ALA A 190 -43.37 28.00 -29.74
C ALA A 190 -44.58 27.25 -30.33
N PHE A 191 -45.55 27.98 -30.90
CA PHE A 191 -46.87 27.45 -31.27
C PHE A 191 -47.04 27.28 -32.79
N LEU A 192 -46.38 28.09 -33.63
CA LEU A 192 -46.45 27.93 -35.09
C LEU A 192 -45.32 27.03 -35.63
N LEU A 193 -44.08 27.28 -35.24
CA LEU A 193 -42.93 26.46 -35.71
C LEU A 193 -42.70 25.21 -34.86
N GLY A 194 -43.24 25.15 -33.64
CA GLY A 194 -43.08 24.01 -32.75
C GLY A 194 -41.64 23.74 -32.31
N ARG A 195 -40.78 24.76 -32.27
CA ARG A 195 -39.40 24.62 -31.77
C ARG A 195 -39.42 24.29 -30.29
N ASP A 196 -38.49 23.46 -29.84
CA ASP A 196 -38.35 23.20 -28.41
C ASP A 196 -37.59 24.26 -27.68
N ASP A 197 -36.62 24.85 -28.33
CA ASP A 197 -35.61 25.70 -27.70
C ASP A 197 -36.06 27.16 -27.75
N TYR A 198 -37.36 27.40 -27.88
CA TYR A 198 -37.93 28.70 -28.23
C TYR A 198 -37.70 29.77 -27.15
N TRP A 199 -37.41 29.38 -25.91
CA TRP A 199 -37.01 30.31 -24.85
C TRP A 199 -35.51 30.62 -24.84
N GLU A 200 -34.64 29.76 -25.39
CA GLU A 200 -33.18 29.90 -25.29
C GLU A 200 -32.61 31.23 -25.82
N PRO A 201 -33.08 31.75 -26.98
CA PRO A 201 -32.63 33.05 -27.49
C PRO A 201 -33.04 34.23 -26.59
N PHE A 202 -34.12 34.07 -25.82
CA PHE A 202 -34.71 35.12 -24.99
C PHE A 202 -34.33 35.04 -23.51
N ARG A 203 -33.58 34.00 -23.11
CA ARG A 203 -33.04 33.87 -21.75
C ARG A 203 -31.93 34.87 -21.51
N LYS A 204 -32.02 35.61 -20.41
CA LYS A 204 -31.01 36.57 -19.95
C LYS A 204 -29.76 35.87 -19.46
N SER A 205 -29.91 34.72 -18.80
CA SER A 205 -28.80 33.97 -18.21
C SER A 205 -28.51 32.71 -19.03
N ALA A 206 -27.23 32.39 -19.22
CA ALA A 206 -26.79 31.11 -19.79
C ALA A 206 -25.59 30.61 -18.99
N MET A 207 -25.67 29.39 -18.45
CA MET A 207 -24.61 28.79 -17.63
C MET A 207 -23.96 27.61 -18.35
N THR A 208 -22.65 27.50 -18.26
CA THR A 208 -21.88 26.29 -18.57
C THR A 208 -21.55 25.59 -17.26
N VAL A 209 -21.89 24.31 -17.15
CA VAL A 209 -21.66 23.52 -15.92
C VAL A 209 -20.48 22.57 -16.15
N ARG A 210 -19.53 22.62 -15.22
CA ARG A 210 -18.29 21.81 -15.23
C ARG A 210 -18.10 21.16 -13.86
N VAL A 211 -17.30 20.11 -13.81
CA VAL A 211 -16.89 19.44 -12.58
C VAL A 211 -15.43 19.74 -12.30
N ILE A 212 -15.12 20.04 -11.05
CA ILE A 212 -13.73 20.16 -10.58
C ILE A 212 -13.37 18.82 -9.94
N ALA A 213 -12.53 18.05 -10.62
CA ALA A 213 -12.05 16.76 -10.17
C ALA A 213 -10.85 16.94 -9.23
N GLU A 214 -10.89 16.23 -8.10
CA GLU A 214 -9.76 16.09 -7.18
C GLU A 214 -8.92 14.84 -7.54
N PRO A 215 -7.61 14.82 -7.22
CA PRO A 215 -6.80 15.91 -6.68
C PRO A 215 -6.38 16.92 -7.76
N GLY A 216 -6.06 18.15 -7.33
CA GLY A 216 -5.45 19.19 -8.18
C GLY A 216 -6.41 20.16 -8.87
N GLY A 217 -7.72 20.08 -8.60
CA GLY A 217 -8.70 21.03 -9.12
C GLY A 217 -8.83 20.99 -10.65
N ARG A 218 -8.70 19.81 -11.25
CA ARG A 218 -8.74 19.63 -12.71
C ARG A 218 -10.16 19.86 -13.21
N ILE A 219 -10.32 20.77 -14.17
CA ILE A 219 -11.63 21.07 -14.75
C ILE A 219 -11.98 19.97 -15.75
N ARG A 220 -13.10 19.30 -15.53
CA ARG A 220 -13.68 18.29 -16.43
C ARG A 220 -15.06 18.71 -16.87
N GLU A 221 -15.33 18.53 -18.16
CA GLU A 221 -16.64 18.78 -18.74
C GLU A 221 -17.47 17.49 -18.75
N PHE A 222 -18.80 17.63 -18.74
CA PHE A 222 -19.69 16.50 -18.98
C PHE A 222 -19.56 16.05 -20.43
N ASP A 223 -19.75 14.75 -20.70
CA ASP A 223 -19.73 14.24 -22.06
C ASP A 223 -20.90 14.82 -22.91
N GLY A 224 -20.92 14.51 -24.21
CA GLY A 224 -21.99 14.98 -25.11
C GLY A 224 -23.41 14.48 -24.77
N ARG A 225 -23.56 13.61 -23.76
CA ARG A 225 -24.84 13.12 -23.22
C ARG A 225 -25.10 13.64 -21.80
N GLY A 226 -24.29 14.56 -21.30
CA GLY A 226 -24.41 15.12 -19.95
C GLY A 226 -23.98 14.18 -18.83
N VAL A 227 -23.14 13.18 -19.11
CA VAL A 227 -22.66 12.17 -18.15
C VAL A 227 -21.23 12.48 -17.70
N TYR A 228 -20.99 12.33 -16.40
CA TYR A 228 -19.67 12.43 -15.79
C TYR A 228 -19.42 11.22 -14.87
N LEU A 229 -18.26 10.58 -15.02
CA LEU A 229 -17.82 9.49 -14.16
C LEU A 229 -17.09 10.07 -12.94
N HIS A 230 -17.61 9.82 -11.75
CA HIS A 230 -17.05 10.33 -10.49
C HIS A 230 -16.55 9.19 -9.59
N PRO A 231 -15.36 9.32 -8.99
CA PRO A 231 -14.86 8.32 -8.04
C PRO A 231 -15.74 8.21 -6.79
N ARG A 232 -16.07 6.97 -6.43
CA ARG A 232 -16.85 6.65 -5.22
C ARG A 232 -16.17 7.19 -3.97
N GLY A 233 -16.92 7.95 -3.17
CA GLY A 233 -16.48 8.44 -1.86
C GLY A 233 -15.66 9.73 -1.90
N SER A 234 -15.34 10.26 -3.09
CA SER A 234 -14.66 11.55 -3.25
C SER A 234 -15.64 12.72 -3.23
N ASP A 235 -15.14 13.91 -2.92
CA ASP A 235 -15.91 15.14 -2.96
C ASP A 235 -16.20 15.56 -4.41
N LEU A 236 -17.46 15.87 -4.69
CA LEU A 236 -17.91 16.32 -6.00
C LEU A 236 -18.10 17.83 -5.98
N THR A 237 -17.19 18.56 -6.61
CA THR A 237 -17.31 20.01 -6.76
C THR A 237 -17.86 20.36 -8.14
N ILE A 238 -19.03 20.99 -8.15
CA ILE A 238 -19.70 21.46 -9.36
C ILE A 238 -19.50 22.96 -9.49
N GLU A 239 -19.07 23.38 -10.68
CA GLU A 239 -18.87 24.77 -11.05
C GLU A 239 -19.85 25.16 -12.16
N ALA A 240 -20.61 26.22 -11.95
CA ALA A 240 -21.47 26.82 -12.96
C ALA A 240 -20.95 28.21 -13.30
N GLU A 241 -20.55 28.40 -14.55
CA GLU A 241 -19.98 29.65 -15.07
C GLU A 241 -20.96 30.33 -16.02
N SER A 242 -21.17 31.63 -15.84
CA SER A 242 -22.03 32.44 -16.73
C SER A 242 -21.35 32.69 -18.09
N ALA A 243 -22.08 32.50 -19.18
CA ALA A 243 -21.59 32.70 -20.55
C ALA A 243 -21.28 34.17 -20.89
N GLU A 244 -20.08 34.41 -21.42
CA GLU A 244 -19.54 35.75 -21.72
C GLU A 244 -20.51 36.61 -22.54
N GLY A 245 -20.66 37.88 -22.18
CA GLY A 245 -21.60 38.81 -22.83
C GLY A 245 -23.06 38.76 -22.32
N ARG A 246 -23.42 37.82 -21.44
CA ARG A 246 -24.73 37.80 -20.75
C ARG A 246 -24.65 38.30 -19.30
N PRO A 247 -25.71 38.96 -18.78
CA PRO A 247 -25.76 39.41 -17.38
C PRO A 247 -25.62 38.21 -16.42
N ALA A 248 -24.73 38.34 -15.44
CA ALA A 248 -24.53 37.30 -14.44
C ALA A 248 -25.70 37.31 -13.44
N PRO A 249 -26.28 36.14 -13.12
CA PRO A 249 -27.38 36.03 -12.15
C PRO A 249 -26.89 36.31 -10.72
N ASP A 250 -27.77 36.76 -9.83
CA ASP A 250 -27.39 37.05 -8.43
C ASP A 250 -27.23 35.79 -7.56
N ARG A 251 -27.98 34.74 -7.89
CA ARG A 251 -28.02 33.48 -7.12
C ARG A 251 -28.11 32.29 -8.07
N ALA A 252 -27.41 31.22 -7.72
CA ALA A 252 -27.54 29.91 -8.35
C ALA A 252 -27.85 28.85 -7.27
N SER A 253 -28.64 27.83 -7.63
CA SER A 253 -28.91 26.68 -6.79
C SER A 253 -28.70 25.38 -7.56
N LEU A 254 -28.20 24.38 -6.83
CA LEU A 254 -28.01 23.01 -7.31
C LEU A 254 -29.12 22.15 -6.70
N SER A 255 -30.04 21.68 -7.54
CA SER A 255 -31.00 20.65 -7.17
C SER A 255 -30.47 19.30 -7.60
N PHE A 256 -30.55 18.30 -6.73
CA PHE A 256 -30.07 16.96 -7.05
C PHE A 256 -31.08 15.90 -6.64
N ARG A 257 -31.05 14.79 -7.39
CA ARG A 257 -31.76 13.56 -7.05
C ARG A 257 -30.72 12.45 -6.95
N SER A 258 -30.58 11.87 -5.76
CA SER A 258 -29.69 10.74 -5.53
C SER A 258 -30.41 9.42 -5.73
N PHE A 259 -29.68 8.39 -6.16
CA PHE A 259 -30.18 7.03 -6.34
C PHE A 259 -29.26 6.07 -5.57
N GLY A 260 -29.64 5.76 -4.33
CA GLY A 260 -28.89 4.84 -3.46
C GLY A 260 -29.68 3.60 -3.06
N ALA A 261 -29.05 2.72 -2.28
CA ALA A 261 -29.67 1.48 -1.79
C ALA A 261 -30.92 1.72 -0.92
N GLY A 262 -31.01 2.88 -0.26
CA GLY A 262 -32.17 3.31 0.54
C GLY A 262 -33.31 3.96 -0.25
N GLY A 263 -33.23 3.98 -1.59
CA GLY A 263 -34.19 4.64 -2.48
C GLY A 263 -33.73 5.99 -3.01
N ALA A 264 -34.63 6.72 -3.67
CA ALA A 264 -34.30 7.99 -4.29
C ALA A 264 -34.56 9.17 -3.34
N ALA A 265 -33.52 9.93 -3.00
CA ALA A 265 -33.65 11.17 -2.23
C ALA A 265 -33.57 12.40 -3.14
N ARG A 266 -34.19 13.50 -2.73
CA ARG A 266 -34.15 14.79 -3.44
C ARG A 266 -33.66 15.87 -2.49
N GLY A 267 -32.79 16.74 -2.98
CA GLY A 267 -32.25 17.87 -2.23
C GLY A 267 -32.06 19.09 -3.13
N ALA A 268 -31.96 20.26 -2.51
CA ALA A 268 -31.60 21.49 -3.18
C ALA A 268 -30.69 22.30 -2.27
N THR A 269 -29.56 22.76 -2.80
CA THR A 269 -28.56 23.54 -2.08
C THR A 269 -28.24 24.83 -2.84
N PRO A 270 -28.12 25.98 -2.17
CA PRO A 270 -27.64 27.19 -2.81
C PRO A 270 -26.16 27.03 -3.16
N MET A 271 -25.75 27.50 -4.35
CA MET A 271 -24.35 27.52 -4.75
C MET A 271 -23.67 28.80 -4.23
N SER A 272 -22.41 28.68 -3.83
CA SER A 272 -21.61 29.82 -3.36
C SER A 272 -21.01 30.59 -4.54
N ARG A 273 -21.23 31.91 -4.59
CA ARG A 273 -20.65 32.78 -5.63
C ARG A 273 -19.15 32.97 -5.40
N ARG A 274 -18.33 32.70 -6.42
CA ARG A 274 -16.86 32.86 -6.45
C ARG A 274 -16.51 33.83 -7.58
N GLY A 275 -16.24 35.09 -7.27
CA GLY A 275 -16.01 36.13 -8.28
C GLY A 275 -17.31 36.62 -8.95
N GLU A 276 -17.22 37.29 -10.10
CA GLU A 276 -18.38 37.94 -10.71
C GLU A 276 -19.33 36.97 -11.44
N ARG A 277 -18.79 35.86 -11.97
CA ARG A 277 -19.50 35.02 -12.96
C ARG A 277 -19.55 33.52 -12.63
N VAL A 278 -18.90 33.09 -11.55
CA VAL A 278 -18.73 31.67 -11.22
C VAL A 278 -19.46 31.33 -9.91
N PHE A 279 -20.15 30.20 -9.92
CA PHE A 279 -20.85 29.63 -8.76
C PHE A 279 -20.34 28.23 -8.51
N ARG A 280 -20.04 27.91 -7.25
CA ARG A 280 -19.46 26.62 -6.87
C ARG A 280 -20.23 25.99 -5.73
N GLN A 281 -20.44 24.68 -5.82
CA GLN A 281 -21.00 23.88 -4.75
C GLN A 281 -20.28 22.54 -4.66
N THR A 282 -19.90 22.15 -3.45
CA THR A 282 -19.30 20.85 -3.18
C THR A 282 -20.31 19.95 -2.47
N LEU A 283 -20.48 18.74 -2.97
CA LEU A 283 -21.15 17.64 -2.29
C LEU A 283 -20.06 16.74 -1.71
N THR A 284 -20.05 16.58 -0.39
CA THR A 284 -19.00 15.83 0.30
C THR A 284 -19.24 14.33 0.19
N ARG A 285 -18.17 13.56 -0.06
CA ARG A 285 -18.13 12.09 -0.08
C ARG A 285 -19.30 11.45 -0.82
N VAL A 286 -19.40 11.72 -2.12
CA VAL A 286 -20.49 11.20 -2.95
C VAL A 286 -20.33 9.69 -3.19
N ILE A 287 -21.32 8.90 -2.78
CA ILE A 287 -21.32 7.43 -2.91
C ILE A 287 -22.38 6.94 -3.91
N ASP A 288 -23.47 7.68 -4.05
CA ASP A 288 -24.62 7.31 -4.89
C ASP A 288 -24.65 8.12 -6.18
N GLU A 289 -25.29 7.57 -7.21
CA GLU A 289 -25.50 8.28 -8.47
C GLU A 289 -26.37 9.52 -8.26
N HIS A 290 -26.07 10.59 -9.00
CA HIS A 290 -26.78 11.86 -8.89
C HIS A 290 -27.26 12.38 -10.25
N HIS A 291 -28.52 12.78 -10.31
CA HIS A 291 -29.05 13.62 -11.39
C HIS A 291 -29.12 15.05 -10.90
N LEU A 292 -28.47 15.96 -11.61
CA LEU A 292 -28.25 17.34 -11.19
C LEU A 292 -29.01 18.31 -12.10
N TRP A 293 -29.61 19.30 -11.46
CA TRP A 293 -30.20 20.48 -12.09
C TRP A 293 -29.61 21.75 -11.50
N VAL A 294 -28.98 22.56 -12.35
CA VAL A 294 -28.45 23.88 -11.98
C VAL A 294 -29.47 24.93 -12.38
N THR A 295 -29.94 25.71 -11.41
CA THR A 295 -30.86 26.82 -11.61
C THR A 295 -30.15 28.13 -11.29
N ALA A 296 -30.08 29.07 -12.24
CA ALA A 296 -29.44 30.36 -12.03
C ALA A 296 -30.22 31.46 -12.77
N GLY A 297 -30.91 32.33 -12.03
CA GLY A 297 -31.82 33.31 -12.62
C GLY A 297 -32.97 32.66 -13.40
N ASP A 298 -32.97 32.85 -14.72
CA ASP A 298 -33.91 32.25 -15.68
C ASP A 298 -33.35 31.03 -16.42
N PHE A 299 -32.12 30.61 -16.08
CA PHE A 299 -31.50 29.41 -16.62
C PHE A 299 -31.81 28.19 -15.74
N VAL A 300 -32.27 27.11 -16.38
CA VAL A 300 -32.31 25.74 -15.86
C VAL A 300 -31.85 24.80 -16.98
N ASN A 301 -30.99 23.83 -16.67
CA ASN A 301 -30.63 22.77 -17.59
C ASN A 301 -31.83 21.84 -17.85
N ARG A 302 -32.05 21.52 -19.13
CA ARG A 302 -33.25 20.84 -19.61
C ARG A 302 -33.18 19.35 -19.34
N GLU A 303 -32.03 18.77 -19.62
CA GLU A 303 -31.69 17.39 -19.28
C GLU A 303 -30.87 17.35 -18.00
N PRO A 304 -31.11 16.35 -17.12
CA PRO A 304 -30.32 16.19 -15.92
C PRO A 304 -28.88 15.84 -16.27
N LEU A 305 -27.93 16.57 -15.67
CA LEU A 305 -26.52 16.17 -15.70
C LEU A 305 -26.38 14.94 -14.79
N ARG A 306 -25.86 13.84 -15.33
CA ARG A 306 -25.77 12.56 -14.62
C ARG A 306 -24.36 12.34 -14.13
N VAL A 307 -24.24 12.13 -12.83
CA VAL A 307 -22.99 11.74 -12.20
C VAL A 307 -23.10 10.26 -11.86
N LEU A 308 -22.35 9.44 -12.60
CA LEU A 308 -22.26 8.01 -12.37
C LEU A 308 -21.07 7.72 -11.47
N ILE A 309 -21.30 6.87 -10.47
CA ILE A 309 -20.27 6.54 -9.49
C ILE A 309 -19.52 5.30 -9.92
N VAL A 310 -18.20 5.44 -10.02
CA VAL A 310 -17.30 4.34 -10.37
C VAL A 310 -16.24 4.17 -9.29
N ASP A 311 -15.77 2.95 -9.12
CA ASP A 311 -14.72 2.68 -8.12
C ASP A 311 -13.38 3.28 -8.59
N PRO A 312 -12.63 3.99 -7.73
CA PRO A 312 -11.34 4.55 -8.11
C PRO A 312 -10.32 3.43 -8.42
N PRO A 313 -9.28 3.72 -9.22
CA PRO A 313 -8.20 2.77 -9.44
C PRO A 313 -7.44 2.54 -8.13
N ARG A 314 -7.22 1.27 -7.80
CA ARG A 314 -6.45 0.85 -6.62
C ARG A 314 -5.56 -0.34 -6.96
N VAL A 315 -4.47 -0.49 -6.23
CA VAL A 315 -3.62 -1.69 -6.30
C VAL A 315 -4.29 -2.81 -5.52
N ASP A 316 -4.72 -3.87 -6.19
CA ASP A 316 -5.29 -5.07 -5.57
C ASP A 316 -4.19 -6.03 -5.06
N ARG A 317 -3.03 -6.05 -5.72
CA ARG A 317 -1.87 -6.85 -5.32
C ARG A 317 -0.57 -6.16 -5.70
N LEU A 318 0.37 -6.12 -4.78
CA LEU A 318 1.75 -5.65 -5.02
C LEU A 318 2.71 -6.78 -4.68
N GLN A 319 3.65 -7.08 -5.56
CA GLN A 319 4.62 -8.16 -5.40
C GLN A 319 5.98 -7.78 -5.97
N LEU A 320 7.03 -8.41 -5.45
CA LEU A 320 8.42 -8.24 -5.90
C LEU A 320 8.89 -9.57 -6.50
N LEU A 321 9.40 -9.53 -7.72
CA LEU A 321 10.17 -10.65 -8.29
C LEU A 321 11.64 -10.35 -8.04
N CYS A 322 12.25 -11.04 -7.09
CA CYS A 322 13.58 -10.74 -6.58
C CYS A 322 14.64 -11.64 -7.23
N ASP A 323 15.66 -11.01 -7.80
CA ASP A 323 16.93 -11.61 -8.22
C ASP A 323 17.95 -11.31 -7.11
N TYR A 324 18.16 -12.31 -6.24
CA TYR A 324 19.02 -12.21 -5.06
C TYR A 324 20.49 -12.37 -5.46
N PRO A 325 21.43 -11.70 -4.76
CA PRO A 325 22.84 -11.94 -5.00
C PRO A 325 23.23 -13.41 -4.80
N SER A 326 23.92 -14.00 -5.79
CA SER A 326 24.31 -15.43 -5.79
C SER A 326 25.03 -15.91 -4.52
N TYR A 327 25.81 -15.04 -3.86
CA TYR A 327 26.52 -15.39 -2.64
C TYR A 327 25.60 -15.65 -1.44
N THR A 328 24.35 -15.18 -1.48
CA THR A 328 23.38 -15.37 -0.39
C THR A 328 22.83 -16.80 -0.32
N GLY A 329 23.05 -17.61 -1.37
CA GLY A 329 22.52 -18.97 -1.49
C GLY A 329 20.98 -19.03 -1.64
N LEU A 330 20.35 -17.88 -1.94
CA LEU A 330 18.90 -17.76 -2.06
C LEU A 330 18.35 -18.05 -3.46
N ASP A 331 19.20 -18.45 -4.41
CA ASP A 331 18.84 -18.80 -5.80
C ASP A 331 17.69 -19.81 -5.88
N SER A 332 17.58 -20.72 -4.90
CA SER A 332 16.49 -21.71 -4.83
C SER A 332 15.08 -21.10 -4.62
N ILE A 333 15.01 -19.82 -4.23
CA ILE A 333 13.76 -19.10 -3.92
C ILE A 333 13.52 -17.95 -4.92
N GLU A 334 14.47 -17.68 -5.83
CA GLU A 334 14.45 -16.57 -6.80
C GLU A 334 13.13 -16.49 -7.62
N ASP A 335 12.58 -17.64 -8.02
CA ASP A 335 11.32 -17.71 -8.79
C ASP A 335 10.04 -17.43 -7.98
N ARG A 336 10.13 -17.24 -6.66
CA ARG A 336 8.95 -17.03 -5.81
C ARG A 336 8.65 -15.54 -5.62
N PRO A 337 7.48 -15.05 -6.08
CA PRO A 337 7.11 -13.66 -5.87
C PRO A 337 6.93 -13.35 -4.38
N VAL A 338 7.61 -12.31 -3.91
CA VAL A 338 7.44 -11.77 -2.55
C VAL A 338 6.24 -10.84 -2.56
N VAL A 339 5.12 -11.30 -2.01
CA VAL A 339 3.89 -10.49 -1.94
C VAL A 339 4.01 -9.48 -0.81
N VAL A 340 3.76 -8.20 -1.12
CA VAL A 340 3.71 -7.10 -0.16
C VAL A 340 2.38 -7.19 0.62
N GLN A 341 2.36 -7.98 1.70
CA GLN A 341 1.17 -8.12 2.56
C GLN A 341 1.07 -7.02 3.63
N SER A 342 2.21 -6.49 4.05
CA SER A 342 2.36 -5.48 5.09
C SER A 342 2.84 -4.15 4.47
N LEU A 343 2.78 -3.06 5.24
CA LEU A 343 3.32 -1.76 4.83
C LEU A 343 4.85 -1.79 4.62
N GLN A 344 5.56 -2.80 5.14
CA GLN A 344 7.02 -2.92 5.04
C GLN A 344 7.42 -4.30 4.52
N VAL A 345 8.39 -4.35 3.62
CA VAL A 345 9.02 -5.57 3.12
C VAL A 345 10.54 -5.43 3.22
N SER A 346 11.18 -6.46 3.76
CA SER A 346 12.63 -6.52 3.92
C SER A 346 13.24 -7.52 2.95
N ILE A 347 14.25 -7.09 2.21
CA ILE A 347 15.02 -7.90 1.25
C ILE A 347 16.53 -7.68 1.50
N PRO A 348 17.40 -8.63 1.19
CA PRO A 348 18.85 -8.43 1.29
C PRO A 348 19.32 -7.20 0.49
N MET A 349 20.36 -6.52 0.98
CA MET A 349 20.98 -5.43 0.24
C MET A 349 21.51 -5.93 -1.12
N GLU A 350 21.63 -5.03 -2.09
CA GLU A 350 22.08 -5.30 -3.46
C GLU A 350 21.16 -6.20 -4.31
N THR A 351 19.99 -6.57 -3.77
CA THR A 351 18.95 -7.33 -4.50
C THR A 351 18.36 -6.49 -5.63
N LYS A 352 18.35 -7.05 -6.85
CA LYS A 352 17.61 -6.52 -7.99
C LYS A 352 16.20 -7.09 -7.94
N PHE A 353 15.18 -6.29 -8.23
CA PHE A 353 13.82 -6.79 -8.21
C PHE A 353 12.90 -6.06 -9.19
N LEU A 354 11.88 -6.77 -9.66
CA LEU A 354 10.79 -6.21 -10.44
C LEU A 354 9.60 -5.93 -9.52
N LEU A 355 9.26 -4.66 -9.32
CA LEU A 355 8.05 -4.25 -8.60
C LEU A 355 6.84 -4.42 -9.53
N GLU A 356 6.00 -5.42 -9.26
CA GLU A 356 4.78 -5.68 -10.01
C GLU A 356 3.53 -5.32 -9.20
N GLY A 357 2.74 -4.40 -9.71
CA GLY A 357 1.44 -4.02 -9.13
C GLY A 357 0.30 -4.39 -10.07
N ARG A 358 -0.72 -5.10 -9.57
CA ARG A 358 -1.97 -5.38 -10.26
C ARG A 358 -3.08 -4.49 -9.73
N ALA A 359 -3.75 -3.76 -10.61
CA ALA A 359 -4.88 -2.89 -10.31
C ALA A 359 -6.23 -3.57 -10.57
N ASN A 360 -7.29 -2.97 -10.04
CA ASN A 360 -8.68 -3.39 -10.27
C ASN A 360 -9.22 -2.97 -11.65
N LYS A 361 -8.53 -2.10 -12.38
CA LYS A 361 -8.97 -1.48 -13.64
C LYS A 361 -7.79 -1.17 -14.58
N PRO A 362 -8.03 -0.99 -15.89
CA PRO A 362 -7.00 -0.62 -16.86
C PRO A 362 -6.42 0.77 -16.56
N LEU A 363 -5.10 0.83 -16.49
CA LEU A 363 -4.33 2.02 -16.14
C LEU A 363 -3.95 2.84 -17.37
N SER A 364 -3.91 4.15 -17.20
CA SER A 364 -3.39 5.11 -18.19
C SER A 364 -2.03 5.67 -17.76
N SER A 365 -1.85 5.97 -16.47
CA SER A 365 -0.56 6.41 -15.93
C SER A 365 -0.34 5.91 -14.51
N VAL A 366 0.94 5.76 -14.14
CA VAL A 366 1.37 5.37 -12.80
C VAL A 366 2.41 6.38 -12.34
N LEU A 367 2.28 6.81 -11.09
CA LEU A 367 3.18 7.74 -10.43
C LEU A 367 3.68 7.11 -9.12
N ILE A 368 4.96 6.77 -9.08
CA ILE A 368 5.64 6.25 -7.90
C ILE A 368 6.43 7.39 -7.28
N ARG A 369 6.09 7.78 -6.06
CA ARG A 369 6.80 8.81 -5.30
C ARG A 369 7.55 8.21 -4.13
N SER A 370 8.74 8.72 -3.90
CA SER A 370 9.54 8.52 -2.71
C SER A 370 10.05 9.88 -2.24
N GLU A 371 10.82 9.93 -1.15
CA GLU A 371 11.40 11.18 -0.63
C GLU A 371 12.36 11.85 -1.64
N MET A 372 13.10 11.02 -2.38
CA MET A 372 14.20 11.45 -3.25
C MET A 372 13.84 11.43 -4.74
N PHE A 373 12.71 10.83 -5.13
CA PHE A 373 12.31 10.76 -6.53
C PHE A 373 10.79 10.70 -6.75
N GLU A 374 10.37 11.17 -7.92
CA GLU A 374 9.04 10.95 -8.47
C GLU A 374 9.20 10.33 -9.87
N LEU A 375 8.73 9.10 -10.04
CA LEU A 375 8.77 8.36 -11.29
C LEU A 375 7.36 8.28 -11.89
N ARG A 376 7.17 8.90 -13.06
CA ARG A 376 5.91 8.90 -13.79
C ARG A 376 6.05 8.21 -15.13
N PHE A 377 5.13 7.31 -15.44
CA PHE A 377 5.07 6.66 -16.75
C PHE A 377 3.63 6.43 -17.18
N SER A 378 3.41 6.50 -18.49
CA SER A 378 2.08 6.48 -19.10
C SER A 378 2.00 5.38 -20.16
N ALA A 379 0.84 4.74 -20.28
CA ALA A 379 0.60 3.75 -21.31
C ALA A 379 0.56 4.43 -22.69
N PRO A 380 1.07 3.78 -23.76
CA PRO A 380 1.03 4.34 -25.11
C PRO A 380 -0.42 4.58 -25.56
N ASP A 381 -0.68 5.77 -26.07
CA ASP A 381 -2.02 6.28 -26.31
C ASP A 381 -2.59 5.67 -27.59
N SER A 382 -3.54 4.74 -27.47
CA SER A 382 -4.13 4.03 -28.62
C SER A 382 -5.09 4.90 -29.45
N ARG A 383 -5.38 6.13 -29.01
CA ARG A 383 -6.24 7.09 -29.71
C ARG A 383 -5.50 7.98 -30.72
N SER A 384 -4.18 8.06 -30.66
CA SER A 384 -3.38 8.73 -31.69
C SER A 384 -3.09 7.72 -32.81
N GLY A 385 -3.89 7.75 -33.88
CA GLY A 385 -3.73 6.89 -35.06
C GLY A 385 -2.46 7.14 -35.90
N SER A 386 -1.42 7.75 -35.34
CA SER A 386 -0.11 7.83 -35.95
C SER A 386 0.69 6.57 -35.62
N GLN A 387 0.87 5.71 -36.62
CA GLN A 387 1.91 4.67 -36.59
C GLN A 387 3.25 5.34 -36.26
N GLY A 388 3.78 5.12 -35.05
CA GLY A 388 5.09 5.62 -34.63
C GLY A 388 5.16 6.51 -33.38
N SER A 389 4.07 6.68 -32.62
CA SER A 389 4.18 7.34 -31.30
C SER A 389 4.66 6.33 -30.24
N ALA A 390 5.97 6.18 -30.09
CA ALA A 390 6.54 5.63 -28.85
C ALA A 390 5.90 6.39 -27.67
N GLY A 391 5.36 5.68 -26.67
CA GLY A 391 4.79 6.31 -25.48
C GLY A 391 5.80 7.30 -24.89
N GLU A 392 5.30 8.37 -24.25
CA GLU A 392 6.20 9.33 -23.59
C GLU A 392 7.18 8.55 -22.69
N PRO A 393 8.50 8.78 -22.82
CA PRO A 393 9.48 8.05 -22.03
C PRO A 393 9.21 8.31 -20.54
N PRO A 394 9.42 7.29 -19.68
CA PRO A 394 9.19 7.43 -18.25
C PRO A 394 9.99 8.63 -17.71
N ALA A 395 9.29 9.55 -17.08
CA ALA A 395 9.85 10.77 -16.52
C ALA A 395 10.26 10.52 -15.06
N LEU A 396 11.56 10.54 -14.80
CA LEU A 396 12.11 10.47 -13.45
C LEU A 396 12.48 11.88 -12.99
N ILE A 397 11.90 12.34 -11.89
CA ILE A 397 12.24 13.60 -11.25
C ILE A 397 12.97 13.29 -9.96
N LEU A 398 14.21 13.72 -9.84
CA LEU A 398 15.04 13.53 -8.65
C LEU A 398 15.00 14.79 -7.78
N ARG A 399 15.06 14.59 -6.46
CA ARG A 399 15.19 15.64 -5.45
C ARG A 399 16.25 15.24 -4.44
N GLU A 400 17.25 16.10 -4.24
CA GLU A 400 18.30 15.88 -3.22
C GLU A 400 17.78 16.05 -1.79
N SER A 401 16.69 16.81 -1.63
CA SER A 401 16.04 17.11 -0.35
C SER A 401 14.63 17.62 -0.62
N PRO A 402 13.67 17.52 0.33
CA PRO A 402 12.32 18.04 0.16
C PRO A 402 12.25 19.51 -0.28
N THR A 403 13.27 20.31 0.04
CA THR A 403 13.38 21.74 -0.31
C THR A 403 14.25 22.03 -1.53
N ALA A 404 14.98 21.04 -2.06
CA ALA A 404 15.86 21.22 -3.21
C ALA A 404 15.09 21.32 -4.53
N ALA A 405 15.68 22.00 -5.52
CA ALA A 405 15.08 22.11 -6.85
C ALA A 405 15.02 20.74 -7.55
N PRO A 406 13.88 20.36 -8.16
CA PRO A 406 13.75 19.08 -8.84
C PRO A 406 14.60 19.02 -10.11
N ARG A 407 15.32 17.91 -10.32
CA ARG A 407 16.07 17.61 -11.54
C ARG A 407 15.36 16.52 -12.34
N ALA A 408 14.94 16.82 -13.56
CA ALA A 408 14.36 15.81 -14.45
C ALA A 408 15.48 14.99 -15.11
N VAL A 409 15.32 13.67 -15.11
CA VAL A 409 16.19 12.70 -15.79
C VAL A 409 15.34 11.91 -16.78
N ARG A 410 15.76 11.88 -18.04
CA ARG A 410 15.12 11.06 -19.07
C ARG A 410 15.70 9.66 -19.03
N LEU A 411 14.86 8.67 -18.73
CA LEU A 411 15.28 7.26 -18.77
C LEU A 411 15.35 6.77 -20.23
N ALA A 412 16.20 5.78 -20.48
CA ALA A 412 16.30 5.15 -21.79
C ALA A 412 14.94 4.55 -22.22
N ALA A 413 14.61 4.66 -23.50
CA ALA A 413 13.40 4.06 -24.05
C ALA A 413 13.55 2.52 -24.05
N GLY A 414 12.90 1.85 -23.10
CA GLY A 414 12.91 0.39 -22.94
C GLY A 414 11.57 -0.27 -23.25
N GLU A 415 11.43 -1.55 -22.87
CA GLU A 415 10.18 -2.30 -22.93
C GLU A 415 9.04 -1.58 -22.19
N SER A 416 7.80 -1.86 -22.61
CA SER A 416 6.62 -1.29 -21.94
C SER A 416 6.57 -1.76 -20.48
N TRP A 417 6.48 -0.82 -19.55
CA TRP A 417 6.29 -1.11 -18.13
C TRP A 417 4.84 -1.46 -17.77
N PHE A 418 3.96 -1.53 -18.76
CA PHE A 418 2.59 -2.01 -18.61
C PHE A 418 2.45 -3.39 -19.27
N ALA A 419 1.66 -4.26 -18.64
CA ALA A 419 1.19 -5.48 -19.29
C ALA A 419 0.20 -5.15 -20.43
N ASP A 420 0.02 -6.07 -21.37
CA ASP A 420 -0.89 -5.89 -22.52
C ASP A 420 -2.33 -5.55 -22.11
N ASP A 421 -2.79 -6.09 -20.98
CA ASP A 421 -4.13 -5.83 -20.42
C ASP A 421 -4.26 -4.46 -19.72
N ARG A 422 -3.14 -3.74 -19.53
CA ARG A 422 -3.02 -2.49 -18.75
C ARG A 422 -3.51 -2.61 -17.30
N MET A 423 -3.75 -3.81 -16.80
CA MET A 423 -4.17 -4.05 -15.42
C MET A 423 -2.95 -4.18 -14.49
N SER A 424 -1.77 -4.40 -15.05
CA SER A 424 -0.53 -4.59 -14.30
C SER A 424 0.57 -3.66 -14.79
N PHE A 425 1.38 -3.16 -13.86
CA PHE A 425 2.61 -2.41 -14.14
C PHE A 425 3.82 -3.12 -13.52
N ARG A 426 4.99 -2.95 -14.14
CA ARG A 426 6.26 -3.59 -13.75
C ARG A 426 7.38 -2.58 -13.81
N VAL A 427 8.05 -2.33 -12.68
CA VAL A 427 9.17 -1.39 -12.61
C VAL A 427 10.40 -2.06 -12.00
N PRO A 428 11.51 -2.17 -12.74
CA PRO A 428 12.75 -2.75 -12.23
C PRO A 428 13.54 -1.77 -11.33
N PHE A 429 13.85 -2.21 -10.13
CA PHE A 429 14.60 -1.49 -9.10
C PHE A 429 15.75 -2.35 -8.55
N ARG A 430 16.72 -1.72 -7.90
CA ARG A 430 17.76 -2.39 -7.11
C ARG A 430 17.89 -1.68 -5.77
N ILE A 431 17.78 -2.41 -4.66
CA ILE A 431 18.09 -1.82 -3.36
C ILE A 431 19.61 -1.87 -3.15
N ALA A 432 20.24 -0.75 -2.79
CA ALA A 432 21.70 -0.71 -2.67
C ALA A 432 22.15 0.08 -1.45
N ALA A 433 23.28 -0.31 -0.85
CA ALA A 433 23.84 0.37 0.32
C ALA A 433 24.18 1.83 -0.01
N ALA A 434 24.81 2.06 -1.16
CA ALA A 434 25.08 3.37 -1.74
C ALA A 434 23.94 3.88 -2.66
N GLY A 435 22.72 3.37 -2.49
CA GLY A 435 21.60 3.63 -3.39
C GLY A 435 21.23 5.11 -3.50
N THR A 436 21.36 5.88 -2.42
CA THR A 436 21.10 7.33 -2.43
C THR A 436 22.05 8.07 -3.37
N GLU A 437 23.35 7.81 -3.27
CA GLU A 437 24.38 8.46 -4.09
C GLU A 437 24.26 8.04 -5.56
N GLN A 438 24.01 6.75 -5.81
CA GLN A 438 23.82 6.21 -7.15
C GLN A 438 22.58 6.79 -7.84
N LEU A 439 21.47 6.95 -7.09
CA LEU A 439 20.24 7.56 -7.60
C LEU A 439 20.45 9.02 -7.98
N LEU A 440 21.14 9.79 -7.14
CA LEU A 440 21.46 11.20 -7.40
C LEU A 440 22.53 11.39 -8.50
N ALA A 441 23.34 10.38 -8.77
CA ALA A 441 24.32 10.37 -9.85
C ALA A 441 23.73 10.02 -11.22
N LEU A 442 22.46 9.60 -11.31
CA LEU A 442 21.84 9.23 -12.58
C LEU A 442 21.79 10.40 -13.57
N ALA A 443 22.28 10.16 -14.78
CA ALA A 443 22.25 11.08 -15.91
C ALA A 443 21.15 10.70 -16.93
N ASP A 444 20.89 11.57 -17.89
CA ASP A 444 19.99 11.28 -19.01
C ASP A 444 20.46 10.04 -19.78
N GLY A 445 19.51 9.17 -20.14
CA GLY A 445 19.77 7.88 -20.77
C GLY A 445 20.03 6.74 -19.78
N ALA A 446 19.79 6.93 -18.48
CA ALA A 446 19.91 5.85 -17.49
C ALA A 446 19.00 4.67 -17.84
N GLU A 447 19.56 3.47 -17.80
CA GLU A 447 18.85 2.21 -17.98
C GLU A 447 18.44 1.64 -16.61
N PRO A 448 17.28 0.98 -16.51
CA PRO A 448 16.92 0.24 -15.31
C PRO A 448 17.83 -0.99 -15.09
N PRO A 449 17.94 -1.53 -13.87
CA PRO A 449 17.15 -1.22 -12.68
C PRO A 449 17.56 0.07 -11.97
N LEU A 450 16.57 0.83 -11.49
CA LEU A 450 16.83 2.08 -10.77
C LEU A 450 17.32 1.81 -9.33
N PRO A 451 18.43 2.44 -8.88
CA PRO A 451 18.93 2.27 -7.53
C PRO A 451 18.00 2.93 -6.50
N LEU A 452 17.64 2.19 -5.45
CA LEU A 452 16.87 2.65 -4.31
C LEU A 452 17.76 2.72 -3.06
N PRO A 453 17.52 3.69 -2.17
CA PRO A 453 18.21 3.76 -0.89
C PRO A 453 17.91 2.54 0.00
N PRO A 454 18.73 2.28 1.05
CA PRO A 454 18.53 1.20 2.01
C PRO A 454 17.13 1.14 2.63
N VAL A 455 16.47 2.30 2.77
CA VAL A 455 15.06 2.39 3.19
C VAL A 455 14.35 3.31 2.20
N ALA A 456 13.40 2.76 1.45
CA ALA A 456 12.67 3.46 0.41
C ALA A 456 11.16 3.38 0.68
N PRO A 457 10.55 4.40 1.30
CA PRO A 457 9.10 4.53 1.33
C PRO A 457 8.61 4.90 -0.07
N LEU A 458 7.65 4.14 -0.58
CA LEU A 458 7.03 4.30 -1.89
C LEU A 458 5.54 4.61 -1.73
N SER A 459 5.08 5.63 -2.44
CA SER A 459 3.67 6.01 -2.58
C SER A 459 3.29 5.87 -4.05
N ILE A 460 2.39 4.95 -4.35
CA ILE A 460 1.99 4.58 -5.71
C ILE A 460 0.60 5.16 -5.96
N GLN A 461 0.55 6.16 -6.85
CA GLN A 461 -0.67 6.77 -7.35
C GLN A 461 -0.98 6.22 -8.75
N LEU A 462 -2.24 5.88 -8.96
CA LEU A 462 -2.73 5.29 -10.21
C LEU A 462 -3.69 6.27 -10.90
N GLU A 463 -3.66 6.31 -12.23
CA GLU A 463 -4.65 6.96 -13.07
C GLU A 463 -5.24 5.93 -14.04
N ASP A 464 -6.56 5.85 -14.13
CA ASP A 464 -7.24 4.90 -15.03
C ASP A 464 -7.48 5.47 -16.44
N ALA A 465 -8.03 4.64 -17.33
CA ALA A 465 -8.38 5.04 -18.70
C ALA A 465 -9.49 6.11 -18.78
N ASP A 466 -10.29 6.26 -17.71
CA ASP A 466 -11.29 7.32 -17.56
C ASP A 466 -10.66 8.61 -16.99
N GLY A 467 -9.36 8.58 -16.64
CA GLY A 467 -8.54 9.62 -16.03
C GLY A 467 -8.94 9.96 -14.60
N ILE A 468 -9.54 8.99 -13.90
CA ILE A 468 -9.77 9.04 -12.46
C ILE A 468 -8.46 8.65 -11.77
N VAL A 469 -8.09 9.40 -10.74
CA VAL A 469 -6.89 9.15 -9.96
C VAL A 469 -7.24 8.47 -8.64
N SER A 470 -6.35 7.59 -8.18
CA SER A 470 -6.47 6.90 -6.88
C SER A 470 -6.63 7.91 -5.75
N SER A 471 -7.70 7.79 -4.97
CA SER A 471 -7.94 8.65 -3.80
C SER A 471 -7.00 8.34 -2.63
N ASP A 472 -6.63 7.07 -2.47
CA ASP A 472 -5.71 6.58 -1.44
C ASP A 472 -4.53 5.89 -2.14
N PRO A 473 -3.33 6.50 -2.16
CA PRO A 473 -2.17 5.89 -2.82
C PRO A 473 -1.74 4.63 -2.08
N ALA A 474 -1.34 3.60 -2.84
CA ALA A 474 -0.78 2.41 -2.22
C ALA A 474 0.60 2.73 -1.63
N MET A 475 0.76 2.49 -0.34
CA MET A 475 2.00 2.76 0.39
C MET A 475 2.76 1.46 0.63
N ALA A 476 4.07 1.45 0.38
CA ALA A 476 4.95 0.33 0.67
C ALA A 476 6.36 0.83 1.01
N THR A 477 6.95 0.32 2.09
CA THR A 477 8.32 0.63 2.51
C THR A 477 9.21 -0.56 2.22
N LEU A 478 10.18 -0.37 1.33
CA LEU A 478 11.20 -1.36 1.04
C LEU A 478 12.42 -1.12 1.93
N SER A 479 12.93 -2.17 2.57
CA SER A 479 14.07 -2.08 3.49
C SER A 479 15.12 -3.13 3.13
N GLY A 480 16.36 -2.67 3.00
CA GLY A 480 17.53 -3.50 2.74
C GLY A 480 18.08 -4.05 4.04
N ILE A 481 18.27 -5.37 4.12
CA ILE A 481 18.98 -6.03 5.21
C ILE A 481 20.47 -6.00 4.85
N PRO A 482 21.32 -5.24 5.58
CA PRO A 482 22.74 -5.22 5.32
C PRO A 482 23.36 -6.57 5.62
N ASP A 483 24.41 -6.91 4.88
CA ASP A 483 25.25 -8.06 5.19
C ASP A 483 26.15 -7.74 6.38
N LEU A 484 26.30 -8.68 7.31
CA LEU A 484 27.09 -8.51 8.53
C LEU A 484 28.33 -9.37 8.44
N ALA A 485 29.45 -8.82 8.91
CA ALA A 485 30.71 -9.57 8.94
C ALA A 485 30.59 -10.85 9.81
N PRO A 486 31.30 -11.93 9.44
CA PRO A 486 31.21 -13.21 10.13
C PRO A 486 31.64 -13.09 11.59
N VAL A 487 31.06 -13.87 12.49
CA VAL A 487 31.43 -13.91 13.91
C VAL A 487 32.29 -15.13 14.19
N VAL A 488 33.52 -14.91 14.67
CA VAL A 488 34.51 -15.96 14.93
C VAL A 488 34.65 -16.18 16.45
N ASP A 489 34.06 -17.26 16.98
CA ASP A 489 34.21 -17.68 18.38
C ASP A 489 35.08 -18.93 18.46
N VAL A 490 36.37 -18.74 18.70
CA VAL A 490 37.39 -19.81 18.73
C VAL A 490 38.17 -19.79 20.04
N ARG A 491 38.64 -20.96 20.48
CA ARG A 491 39.46 -21.16 21.67
C ARG A 491 40.54 -22.19 21.43
N LEU A 492 41.68 -22.00 22.10
CA LEU A 492 42.73 -23.01 22.17
C LEU A 492 42.30 -24.15 23.09
N THR A 493 42.65 -25.40 22.76
CA THR A 493 42.31 -26.56 23.60
C THR A 493 43.55 -27.37 23.95
N GLY A 494 43.77 -27.71 25.22
CA GLY A 494 44.91 -28.57 25.61
C GLY A 494 46.29 -27.97 25.29
N VAL A 495 46.38 -26.65 25.22
CA VAL A 495 47.64 -25.88 25.19
C VAL A 495 47.46 -24.64 26.04
N SER A 496 48.50 -24.24 26.75
CA SER A 496 48.53 -22.99 27.50
C SER A 496 49.11 -21.86 26.65
N ASN A 497 49.31 -20.68 27.24
CA ASN A 497 49.99 -19.56 26.59
C ASN A 497 51.50 -19.77 26.38
N VAL A 498 52.02 -20.96 26.73
CA VAL A 498 53.44 -21.31 26.66
C VAL A 498 53.54 -22.60 25.87
N VAL A 499 54.28 -22.57 24.76
CA VAL A 499 54.35 -23.68 23.80
C VAL A 499 55.77 -23.92 23.33
N THR A 500 56.06 -25.11 22.82
CA THR A 500 57.37 -25.44 22.26
C THR A 500 57.44 -25.12 20.76
N ARG A 501 58.66 -25.07 20.21
CA ARG A 501 58.90 -24.90 18.76
C ARG A 501 58.26 -25.98 17.88
N LEU A 502 58.01 -27.16 18.44
CA LEU A 502 57.43 -28.31 17.73
C LEU A 502 55.93 -28.46 17.96
N ALA A 503 55.30 -27.51 18.66
CA ALA A 503 53.91 -27.63 19.03
C ALA A 503 52.95 -27.62 17.83
N GLU A 504 51.86 -28.38 17.97
CA GLU A 504 50.66 -28.32 17.15
C GLU A 504 49.52 -27.81 18.03
N ILE A 505 49.09 -26.59 17.78
CA ILE A 505 48.08 -25.88 18.56
C ILE A 505 46.70 -26.27 18.04
N PRO A 506 45.90 -27.07 18.75
CA PRO A 506 44.56 -27.40 18.29
C PRO A 506 43.59 -26.27 18.67
N ILE A 507 42.74 -25.90 17.71
CA ILE A 507 41.78 -24.82 17.83
C ILE A 507 40.39 -25.40 17.66
N ARG A 508 39.49 -25.00 18.56
CA ARG A 508 38.09 -25.40 18.53
C ARG A 508 37.20 -24.17 18.62
N GLY A 509 36.10 -24.17 17.89
CA GLY A 509 35.19 -23.03 17.88
C GLY A 509 34.10 -23.14 16.84
N ARG A 510 33.38 -22.04 16.66
CA ARG A 510 32.40 -21.85 15.60
C ARG A 510 32.59 -20.50 14.93
N ILE A 511 32.43 -20.50 13.61
CA ILE A 511 32.35 -19.30 12.80
C ILE A 511 30.92 -19.24 12.27
N THR A 512 30.20 -18.17 12.59
CA THR A 512 28.80 -17.99 12.19
C THR A 512 28.65 -16.80 11.28
N ASP A 513 27.85 -16.93 10.23
CA ASP A 513 27.58 -15.87 9.25
C ASP A 513 26.13 -15.93 8.77
N ASP A 514 25.58 -14.77 8.37
CA ASP A 514 24.20 -14.65 7.91
C ASP A 514 23.96 -15.34 6.56
N TYR A 515 24.93 -15.25 5.64
CA TYR A 515 24.85 -15.80 4.29
C TYR A 515 25.84 -16.94 4.03
N GLY A 516 26.84 -17.11 4.88
CA GLY A 516 27.73 -18.24 4.88
C GLY A 516 29.20 -17.83 4.86
N VAL A 517 30.04 -18.66 5.46
CA VAL A 517 31.48 -18.43 5.49
C VAL A 517 32.09 -18.97 4.19
N ALA A 518 32.75 -18.10 3.42
CA ALA A 518 33.39 -18.48 2.17
C ALA A 518 34.84 -18.94 2.40
N ARG A 519 35.57 -18.28 3.30
CA ARG A 519 36.96 -18.60 3.61
C ARG A 519 37.26 -18.42 5.09
N ALA A 520 38.10 -19.29 5.62
CA ALA A 520 38.65 -19.13 6.96
C ALA A 520 40.13 -19.55 6.97
N GLU A 521 40.95 -18.81 7.70
CA GLU A 521 42.40 -18.99 7.73
C GLU A 521 43.01 -18.58 9.08
N PHE A 522 44.17 -19.14 9.42
CA PHE A 522 44.97 -18.72 10.55
C PHE A 522 45.76 -17.47 10.18
N GLY A 523 45.59 -16.38 10.91
CA GLY A 523 46.46 -15.22 10.86
C GLY A 523 47.43 -15.23 12.03
N PHE A 524 48.71 -15.07 11.76
CA PHE A 524 49.72 -15.08 12.80
C PHE A 524 50.81 -14.03 12.57
N GLU A 525 51.37 -13.57 13.69
CA GLU A 525 52.40 -12.55 13.74
C GLU A 525 53.50 -13.01 14.71
N VAL A 526 54.76 -12.97 14.26
CA VAL A 526 55.91 -13.35 15.08
C VAL A 526 56.56 -12.09 15.62
N LEU A 527 56.46 -11.89 16.93
CA LEU A 527 57.04 -10.75 17.62
C LEU A 527 58.48 -11.08 18.04
N PRO A 528 59.43 -10.14 17.83
CA PRO A 528 60.80 -10.31 18.30
C PRO A 528 60.87 -10.37 19.83
N ASP A 529 61.93 -10.99 20.33
CA ASP A 529 62.18 -11.10 21.76
C ASP A 529 62.49 -9.72 22.36
N ASN A 530 61.97 -9.43 23.56
CA ASN A 530 62.10 -8.11 24.20
C ASN A 530 63.57 -7.71 24.47
N THR A 531 64.50 -8.67 24.41
CA THR A 531 65.95 -8.45 24.53
C THR A 531 66.56 -7.71 23.32
N ALA A 532 65.89 -7.70 22.15
CA ALA A 532 66.33 -6.93 20.97
C ALA A 532 65.86 -5.47 20.97
N ALA A 533 64.92 -5.09 21.86
CA ALA A 533 64.41 -3.72 21.99
C ALA A 533 65.44 -2.73 22.60
N ALA A 534 66.62 -3.21 23.00
CA ALA A 534 67.74 -2.39 23.45
C ALA A 534 68.64 -1.90 22.29
N SER A 535 68.36 -2.28 21.06
CA SER A 535 69.06 -1.76 19.87
C SER A 535 68.21 -0.65 19.23
N ASN A 536 68.81 0.54 19.04
CA ASN A 536 68.20 1.77 18.49
C ASN A 536 67.76 1.67 17.01
N SER A 537 67.38 0.49 16.54
CA SER A 537 66.86 0.30 15.18
C SER A 537 65.35 0.55 15.15
N PRO A 538 64.80 1.26 14.15
CA PRO A 538 63.36 1.39 14.01
C PRO A 538 62.73 0.00 13.87
N PRO A 539 61.57 -0.26 14.52
CA PRO A 539 60.90 -1.55 14.42
C PRO A 539 60.55 -1.81 12.95
N GLU A 540 61.07 -2.88 12.37
CA GLU A 540 60.62 -3.35 11.06
C GLU A 540 59.11 -3.64 11.13
N PRO A 541 58.33 -3.33 10.08
CA PRO A 541 56.91 -3.63 10.05
C PRO A 541 56.73 -5.15 10.14
N VAL A 542 56.07 -5.60 11.22
CA VAL A 542 55.82 -7.03 11.40
C VAL A 542 54.73 -7.45 10.42
N GLU A 543 55.11 -8.20 9.37
CA GLU A 543 54.15 -8.65 8.36
C GLU A 543 53.23 -9.73 8.92
N GLN A 544 51.93 -9.46 8.89
CA GLN A 544 50.91 -10.44 9.22
C GLN A 544 50.87 -11.53 8.15
N ARG A 545 51.18 -12.78 8.55
CA ARG A 545 51.17 -13.94 7.65
C ARG A 545 49.88 -14.73 7.84
N THR A 546 49.38 -15.34 6.77
CA THR A 546 48.18 -16.18 6.83
C THR A 546 48.45 -17.59 6.34
N ARG A 547 47.70 -18.56 6.88
CA ARG A 547 47.77 -19.97 6.50
C ARG A 547 46.36 -20.55 6.44
N PRO A 548 45.98 -21.24 5.35
CA PRO A 548 44.64 -21.83 5.23
C PRO A 548 44.40 -22.91 6.28
N LEU A 549 43.13 -23.07 6.70
CA LEU A 549 42.68 -24.20 7.50
C LEU A 549 42.78 -25.52 6.72
N GLY A 550 42.86 -26.65 7.43
CA GLY A 550 42.83 -27.97 6.79
C GLY A 550 41.49 -28.27 6.13
N LEU A 551 40.40 -27.88 6.78
CA LEU A 551 39.04 -27.92 6.27
C LEU A 551 38.61 -26.52 5.84
N ALA A 552 38.42 -26.33 4.54
CA ALA A 552 37.84 -25.09 4.01
C ALA A 552 36.32 -25.07 4.27
N PRO A 553 35.77 -23.92 4.72
CA PRO A 553 34.33 -23.75 4.78
C PRO A 553 33.73 -23.80 3.36
N GLN A 554 32.53 -24.37 3.23
CA GLN A 554 31.85 -24.56 1.94
C GLN A 554 30.59 -23.69 1.84
N GLY A 555 30.67 -22.41 2.25
CA GLY A 555 29.52 -21.49 2.23
C GLY A 555 28.46 -21.82 3.28
N GLN A 556 28.80 -22.59 4.31
CA GLN A 556 27.87 -22.92 5.39
C GLN A 556 27.75 -21.76 6.39
N LYS A 557 26.53 -21.54 6.90
CA LYS A 557 26.23 -20.47 7.87
C LYS A 557 26.83 -20.69 9.26
N ASP A 558 26.91 -21.95 9.70
CA ASP A 558 27.59 -22.33 10.95
C ASP A 558 28.74 -23.28 10.59
N PHE A 559 29.97 -22.79 10.69
CA PHE A 559 31.19 -23.55 10.47
C PHE A 559 31.87 -23.91 11.79
N ALA A 560 31.80 -25.19 12.14
CA ALA A 560 32.41 -25.71 13.36
C ALA A 560 33.88 -26.11 13.14
N LEU A 561 34.80 -25.42 13.83
CA LEU A 561 36.18 -25.86 13.98
C LEU A 561 36.26 -26.89 15.10
N GLY A 562 36.67 -28.12 14.79
CA GLY A 562 36.85 -29.18 15.80
C GLY A 562 35.61 -30.02 16.11
N GLY A 563 34.82 -30.38 15.09
CA GLY A 563 33.67 -31.27 15.16
C GLY A 563 33.98 -32.75 14.86
N GLN A 564 33.08 -33.43 14.13
CA GLN A 564 33.21 -34.85 13.77
C GLN A 564 34.46 -35.17 12.92
N SER A 565 35.00 -34.18 12.20
CA SER A 565 36.15 -34.32 11.30
C SER A 565 37.51 -34.19 11.99
N GLY A 566 37.54 -34.01 13.31
CA GLY A 566 38.75 -33.79 14.09
C GLY A 566 39.04 -32.31 14.37
N LEU A 567 39.98 -32.07 15.29
CA LEU A 567 40.44 -30.72 15.69
C LEU A 567 41.36 -30.14 14.62
N GLU A 568 41.10 -28.90 14.22
CA GLU A 568 42.01 -28.13 13.37
C GLU A 568 43.27 -27.78 14.16
N ARG A 569 44.45 -27.94 13.54
CA ARG A 569 45.75 -27.82 14.21
C ARG A 569 46.66 -26.85 13.47
N PHE A 570 47.18 -25.87 14.20
CA PHE A 570 48.22 -24.97 13.70
C PHE A 570 49.61 -25.48 14.12
N ALA A 571 50.37 -25.99 13.15
CA ALA A 571 51.73 -26.51 13.38
C ALA A 571 52.78 -25.39 13.36
N LEU A 572 53.57 -25.29 14.44
CA LEU A 572 54.65 -24.30 14.58
C LEU A 572 55.95 -24.68 13.87
N ARG A 573 56.18 -25.99 13.65
CA ARG A 573 57.40 -26.51 13.03
C ARG A 573 57.84 -25.80 11.73
N PRO A 574 56.96 -25.44 10.79
CA PRO A 574 57.35 -24.76 9.56
C PRO A 574 57.81 -23.30 9.74
N LEU A 575 57.60 -22.70 10.91
CA LEU A 575 57.91 -21.29 11.18
C LEU A 575 59.33 -21.07 11.68
N GLU A 576 60.06 -22.15 12.02
CA GLU A 576 61.45 -22.12 12.50
C GLU A 576 61.68 -21.07 13.61
N LEU A 577 60.73 -20.97 14.55
CA LEU A 577 60.77 -20.01 15.65
C LEU A 577 61.95 -20.27 16.59
N SER A 578 62.47 -19.21 17.19
CA SER A 578 63.51 -19.26 18.21
C SER A 578 62.92 -19.25 19.62
N ASP A 579 63.61 -19.88 20.57
CA ASP A 579 63.21 -19.85 21.99
C ASP A 579 63.22 -18.40 22.50
N GLY A 580 62.19 -18.01 23.28
CA GLY A 580 62.00 -16.64 23.79
C GLY A 580 61.04 -15.78 22.96
N GLN A 581 60.80 -16.12 21.69
CA GLN A 581 59.87 -15.38 20.82
C GLN A 581 58.41 -15.47 21.28
N ARG A 582 57.61 -14.48 20.85
CA ARG A 582 56.15 -14.48 21.04
C ARG A 582 55.44 -14.61 19.70
N LEU A 583 54.46 -15.49 19.63
CA LEU A 583 53.58 -15.69 18.49
C LEU A 583 52.18 -15.17 18.85
N GLN A 584 51.67 -14.21 18.08
CA GLN A 584 50.25 -13.89 18.10
C GLN A 584 49.54 -14.74 17.05
N LEU A 585 48.45 -15.39 17.44
CA LEU A 585 47.66 -16.28 16.59
C LEU A 585 46.17 -15.93 16.71
N SER A 586 45.49 -15.79 15.59
CA SER A 586 44.04 -15.61 15.52
C SER A 586 43.47 -16.33 14.30
N VAL A 587 42.15 -16.53 14.29
CA VAL A 587 41.43 -17.07 13.13
C VAL A 587 40.72 -15.93 12.44
N TYR A 588 40.91 -15.82 11.12
CA TYR A 588 40.21 -14.89 10.25
C TYR A 588 39.12 -15.63 9.49
N ALA A 589 37.99 -14.97 9.29
CA ALA A 589 36.89 -15.44 8.47
C ALA A 589 36.50 -14.36 7.47
N GLU A 590 36.12 -14.80 6.28
CA GLU A 590 35.62 -13.97 5.19
C GLU A 590 34.30 -14.56 4.70
N ASP A 591 33.31 -13.69 4.51
CA ASP A 591 32.04 -14.04 3.89
C ASP A 591 32.18 -14.15 2.36
N GLY A 592 31.05 -14.42 1.71
CA GLY A 592 30.96 -14.53 0.26
C GLY A 592 30.61 -13.23 -0.48
N ASP A 593 30.58 -12.06 0.16
CA ASP A 593 30.12 -10.83 -0.49
C ASP A 593 31.06 -10.45 -1.64
N THR A 594 30.58 -10.63 -2.87
CA THR A 594 31.30 -10.30 -4.11
C THR A 594 30.91 -8.94 -4.66
N ILE A 595 29.87 -8.30 -4.12
CA ILE A 595 29.31 -7.04 -4.63
C ILE A 595 29.95 -5.85 -3.93
N ASN A 596 29.96 -5.83 -2.59
CA ASN A 596 30.57 -4.73 -1.83
C ASN A 596 32.03 -5.01 -1.45
N GLY A 597 32.46 -6.25 -1.66
CA GLY A 597 33.74 -6.79 -1.21
C GLY A 597 33.56 -7.66 0.04
N PRO A 598 34.38 -8.71 0.20
CA PRO A 598 34.16 -9.70 1.25
C PRO A 598 34.36 -9.06 2.62
N ASN A 599 33.38 -9.20 3.51
CA ASN A 599 33.54 -8.74 4.88
C ASN A 599 34.45 -9.71 5.62
N ARG A 600 35.53 -9.17 6.19
CA ARG A 600 36.53 -9.92 6.94
C ARG A 600 36.42 -9.62 8.42
N SER A 601 36.42 -10.66 9.24
CA SER A 601 36.48 -10.56 10.69
C SER A 601 37.61 -11.42 11.26
N ARG A 602 37.93 -11.17 12.53
CA ARG A 602 38.92 -11.95 13.27
C ARG A 602 38.39 -12.35 14.64
N GLY A 603 38.78 -13.53 15.09
CA GLY A 603 38.50 -14.03 16.44
C GLY A 603 39.43 -13.45 17.50
N GLU A 604 39.39 -14.06 18.69
CA GLU A 604 40.30 -13.75 19.79
C GLU A 604 41.78 -13.89 19.37
N MET A 605 42.61 -12.96 19.83
CA MET A 605 44.06 -12.97 19.57
C MET A 605 44.79 -13.67 20.71
N PHE A 606 45.35 -14.85 20.43
CA PHE A 606 46.12 -15.63 21.40
C PHE A 606 47.60 -15.24 21.33
N THR A 607 48.18 -14.83 22.46
CA THR A 607 49.63 -14.59 22.56
C THR A 607 50.30 -15.80 23.20
N LEU A 608 51.14 -16.48 22.43
CA LEU A 608 51.85 -17.70 22.79
C LEU A 608 53.35 -17.40 22.92
N ARG A 609 53.97 -17.81 24.03
CA ARG A 609 55.42 -17.68 24.24
C ARG A 609 56.11 -18.99 23.90
N ILE A 610 57.13 -18.93 23.04
CA ILE A 610 57.91 -20.08 22.64
C ILE A 610 58.98 -20.35 23.69
N VAL A 611 58.98 -21.56 24.26
CA VAL A 611 59.94 -22.01 25.27
C VAL A 611 60.60 -23.33 24.87
N PRO A 612 61.79 -23.64 25.40
CA PRO A 612 62.40 -24.96 25.24
C PRO A 612 61.55 -26.05 25.91
N ALA A 613 61.65 -27.28 25.41
CA ALA A 613 60.86 -28.43 25.88
C ALA A 613 61.07 -28.70 27.38
N GLU A 614 62.29 -28.48 27.85
CA GLU A 614 62.73 -28.63 29.24
C GLU A 614 61.98 -27.67 30.18
N GLU A 615 61.81 -26.40 29.77
CA GLU A 615 61.09 -25.40 30.57
C GLU A 615 59.60 -25.73 30.67
N LEU A 616 58.98 -26.15 29.55
CA LEU A 616 57.58 -26.56 29.56
C LEU A 616 57.37 -27.78 30.48
N LEU A 617 58.23 -28.79 30.36
CA LEU A 617 58.17 -29.98 31.22
C LEU A 617 58.31 -29.61 32.70
N ALA A 618 59.26 -28.73 33.06
CA ALA A 618 59.42 -28.27 34.43
C ALA A 618 58.13 -27.66 35.00
N ARG A 619 57.42 -26.84 34.20
CA ARG A 619 56.13 -26.25 34.60
C ARG A 619 55.01 -27.28 34.72
N LEU A 620 54.95 -28.24 33.80
CA LEU A 620 53.97 -29.33 33.87
C LEU A 620 54.20 -30.21 35.10
N TYR A 621 55.46 -30.47 35.47
CA TYR A 621 55.80 -31.18 36.70
C TYR A 621 55.43 -30.38 37.96
N GLU A 622 55.64 -29.07 37.98
CA GLU A 622 55.19 -28.22 39.08
C GLU A 622 53.65 -28.28 39.24
N LYS A 623 52.90 -28.23 38.12
CA LYS A 623 51.45 -28.45 38.12
C LYS A 623 51.10 -29.84 38.70
N GLU A 624 51.78 -30.90 38.27
CA GLU A 624 51.56 -32.26 38.78
C GLU A 624 51.80 -32.37 40.29
N ILE A 625 52.86 -31.74 40.82
CA ILE A 625 53.14 -31.71 42.26
C ILE A 625 51.99 -31.06 43.03
N ASN A 626 51.48 -29.93 42.54
CA ASN A 626 50.36 -29.24 43.17
C ASN A 626 49.08 -30.10 43.16
N LEU A 627 48.80 -30.79 42.05
CA LEU A 627 47.67 -31.71 41.94
C LEU A 627 47.82 -32.91 42.89
N ARG A 628 49.03 -33.47 43.02
CA ARG A 628 49.32 -34.55 43.96
C ARG A 628 49.09 -34.09 45.40
N GLN A 629 49.57 -32.91 45.80
CA GLN A 629 49.34 -32.38 47.14
C GLN A 629 47.84 -32.21 47.44
N ARG A 630 47.07 -31.72 46.47
CA ARG A 630 45.60 -31.61 46.58
C ARG A 630 44.95 -32.99 46.70
N PHE A 631 45.42 -33.98 45.93
CA PHE A 631 44.92 -35.35 46.02
C PHE A 631 45.24 -36.01 47.39
N GLU A 632 46.44 -35.77 47.93
CA GLU A 632 46.83 -36.22 49.27
C GLU A 632 45.92 -35.60 50.35
N GLN A 633 45.56 -34.33 50.20
CA GLN A 633 44.60 -33.68 51.09
C GLN A 633 43.21 -34.34 51.03
N ILE A 634 42.67 -34.60 49.83
CA ILE A 634 41.36 -35.27 49.67
C ILE A 634 41.40 -36.67 50.26
N MET A 635 42.50 -37.40 50.09
CA MET A 635 42.68 -38.72 50.66
C MET A 635 42.72 -38.67 52.20
N GLU A 636 43.37 -37.67 52.78
CA GLU A 636 43.37 -37.46 54.24
C GLU A 636 41.99 -37.08 54.78
N GLU A 637 41.23 -36.25 54.07
CA GLU A 637 39.83 -35.95 54.39
C GLU A 637 38.96 -37.21 54.33
N THR A 638 39.22 -38.10 53.36
CA THR A 638 38.52 -39.39 53.23
C THR A 638 38.91 -40.36 54.35
N ARG A 639 40.17 -40.35 54.83
CA ARG A 639 40.57 -41.11 56.03
C ARG A 639 39.89 -40.61 57.29
N ARG A 640 39.78 -39.29 57.46
CA ARG A 640 39.06 -38.69 58.60
C ARG A 640 37.58 -39.05 58.57
N LEU A 641 36.96 -39.03 57.39
CA LEU A 641 35.60 -39.50 57.20
C LEU A 641 35.43 -40.96 57.63
N ARG A 642 36.35 -41.83 57.22
CA ARG A 642 36.36 -43.25 57.62
C ARG A 642 36.46 -43.42 59.14
N GLN A 643 37.32 -42.64 59.80
CA GLN A 643 37.44 -42.63 61.26
C GLN A 643 36.16 -42.13 61.95
N ASP A 644 35.55 -41.06 61.44
CA ASP A 644 34.28 -40.51 61.96
C ASP A 644 33.15 -41.56 61.87
N LEU A 645 33.02 -42.24 60.73
CA LEU A 645 32.05 -43.32 60.53
C LEU A 645 32.30 -44.49 61.50
N ALA A 646 33.55 -44.88 61.72
CA ALA A 646 33.90 -45.97 62.64
C ALA A 646 33.60 -45.62 64.11
N GLU A 647 33.88 -44.38 64.53
CA GLU A 647 33.53 -43.88 65.86
C GLU A 647 32.01 -43.88 66.07
N HIS A 648 31.26 -43.39 65.09
CA HIS A 648 29.80 -43.33 65.15
C HIS A 648 29.12 -44.69 64.98
N ARG A 649 29.81 -45.69 64.41
CA ARG A 649 29.35 -47.09 64.42
C ARG A 649 29.28 -47.65 65.83
N GLY A 650 30.30 -47.39 66.66
CA GLY A 650 30.31 -47.77 68.08
C GLY A 650 29.22 -47.06 68.88
N ARG A 651 29.02 -45.76 68.63
CA ARG A 651 27.91 -44.98 69.23
C ARG A 651 26.52 -45.49 68.83
N THR A 652 26.39 -46.12 67.66
CA THR A 652 25.12 -46.70 67.21
C THR A 652 24.72 -47.90 68.08
N ASP A 653 25.68 -48.74 68.49
CA ASP A 653 25.40 -49.86 69.39
C ASP A 653 24.98 -49.36 70.78
N GLU A 654 25.65 -48.32 71.30
CA GLU A 654 25.27 -47.65 72.55
C GLU A 654 23.87 -47.04 72.45
N TRP A 655 23.56 -46.35 71.35
CA TRP A 655 22.23 -45.79 71.11
C TRP A 655 21.14 -46.86 71.06
N ASN A 656 21.39 -47.99 70.40
CA ASN A 656 20.44 -49.11 70.33
C ASN A 656 20.17 -49.71 71.72
N GLN A 657 21.19 -49.80 72.59
CA GLN A 657 21.03 -50.22 73.98
C GLN A 657 20.22 -49.20 74.80
N LEU A 658 20.59 -47.92 74.72
CA LEU A 658 19.91 -46.83 75.42
C LEU A 658 18.45 -46.67 74.99
N ARG A 659 18.17 -46.89 73.69
CA ARG A 659 16.81 -46.89 73.13
C ARG A 659 15.92 -47.97 73.73
N GLN A 660 16.49 -49.11 74.15
CA GLN A 660 15.74 -50.20 74.80
C GLN A 660 15.52 -49.95 76.29
N SER A 661 16.49 -49.34 76.99
CA SER A 661 16.40 -49.09 78.43
C SER A 661 15.68 -47.79 78.80
N GLU A 662 15.92 -46.70 78.07
CA GLU A 662 15.43 -45.35 78.38
C GLU A 662 15.12 -44.55 77.09
N PRO A 663 13.99 -44.84 76.40
CA PRO A 663 13.70 -44.30 75.07
C PRO A 663 13.47 -42.78 75.02
N GLU A 664 13.04 -42.15 76.11
CA GLU A 664 12.84 -40.70 76.21
C GLU A 664 13.96 -39.95 76.95
N GLY A 665 15.02 -40.65 77.34
CA GLY A 665 16.15 -40.08 78.07
C GLY A 665 16.93 -39.04 77.25
N GLU A 666 17.45 -38.03 77.93
CA GLU A 666 18.40 -37.06 77.38
C GLU A 666 19.63 -37.73 76.71
N PRO A 667 20.28 -38.79 77.27
CA PRO A 667 21.41 -39.45 76.61
C PRO A 667 21.03 -40.11 75.28
N THR A 668 19.84 -40.72 75.17
CA THR A 668 19.34 -41.34 73.93
C THR A 668 19.15 -40.31 72.81
N ARG A 669 18.66 -39.10 73.15
CA ARG A 669 18.50 -37.99 72.18
C ARG A 669 19.84 -37.42 71.73
N GLN A 670 20.81 -37.28 72.65
CA GLN A 670 22.15 -36.81 72.32
C GLN A 670 22.87 -37.77 71.37
N ALA A 671 22.80 -39.08 71.65
CA ALA A 671 23.37 -40.10 70.78
C ALA A 671 22.75 -40.06 69.37
N PHE A 672 21.42 -40.01 69.26
CA PHE A 672 20.72 -39.89 67.97
C PHE A 672 21.17 -38.66 67.17
N ASN A 673 21.15 -37.47 67.79
CA ASN A 673 21.55 -36.23 67.12
C ASN A 673 23.00 -36.27 66.64
N SER A 674 23.89 -36.93 67.39
CA SER A 674 25.29 -37.09 67.00
C SER A 674 25.45 -37.98 65.75
N ILE A 675 24.65 -39.05 65.64
CA ILE A 675 24.68 -39.99 64.51
C ILE A 675 24.03 -39.36 63.27
N ASP A 676 22.89 -38.68 63.40
CA ASP A 676 22.26 -37.95 62.28
C ASP A 676 23.19 -36.85 61.75
N ALA A 677 23.84 -36.10 62.65
CA ALA A 677 24.82 -35.10 62.26
C ALA A 677 26.02 -35.73 61.53
N CYS A 678 26.52 -36.88 61.98
CA CYS A 678 27.56 -37.63 61.27
C CYS A 678 27.10 -38.06 59.87
N ALA A 679 25.89 -38.60 59.72
CA ALA A 679 25.34 -39.03 58.44
C ALA A 679 25.29 -37.87 57.41
N ARG A 680 24.75 -36.72 57.82
CA ARG A 680 24.62 -35.54 56.95
C ARG A 680 25.98 -34.93 56.60
N ARG A 681 26.89 -34.82 57.58
CA ARG A 681 28.26 -34.31 57.34
C ARG A 681 29.04 -35.24 56.40
N SER A 682 28.95 -36.56 56.62
CA SER A 682 29.62 -37.57 55.81
C SER A 682 29.21 -37.52 54.34
N LEU A 683 27.89 -37.43 54.09
CA LEU A 683 27.36 -37.29 52.74
C LEU A 683 27.83 -36.00 52.06
N HIS A 684 27.82 -34.88 52.78
CA HIS A 684 28.31 -33.61 52.25
C HIS A 684 29.81 -33.67 51.91
N GLN A 685 30.64 -34.23 52.80
CA GLN A 685 32.08 -34.34 52.59
C GLN A 685 32.42 -35.19 51.35
N ILE A 686 31.72 -36.32 51.14
CA ILE A 686 31.93 -37.17 49.96
C ILE A 686 31.60 -36.44 48.66
N ARG A 687 30.53 -35.64 48.61
CA ARG A 687 30.18 -34.86 47.41
C ARG A 687 31.23 -33.80 47.09
N THR A 688 31.76 -33.15 48.12
CA THR A 688 32.86 -32.18 47.97
C THR A 688 34.12 -32.87 47.47
N ASN A 689 34.53 -33.98 48.11
CA ASN A 689 35.70 -34.77 47.70
C ASN A 689 35.57 -35.28 46.26
N HIS A 690 34.38 -35.70 45.84
CA HIS A 690 34.12 -36.14 44.47
C HIS A 690 34.30 -34.98 43.46
N THR A 691 33.76 -33.80 43.74
CA THR A 691 33.90 -32.64 42.85
C THR A 691 35.38 -32.24 42.69
N GLU A 692 36.11 -32.25 43.80
CA GLU A 692 37.55 -31.98 43.85
C GLU A 692 38.38 -33.04 43.11
N ALA A 693 38.08 -34.33 43.30
CA ALA A 693 38.74 -35.42 42.60
C ALA A 693 38.49 -35.39 41.08
N ARG A 694 37.28 -34.98 40.66
CA ARG A 694 36.95 -34.78 39.24
C ARG A 694 37.71 -33.62 38.61
N ALA A 695 37.94 -32.54 39.36
CA ALA A 695 38.79 -31.44 38.91
C ALA A 695 40.25 -31.90 38.73
N ILE A 696 40.76 -32.76 39.61
CA ILE A 696 42.10 -33.35 39.47
C ILE A 696 42.20 -34.26 38.24
N GLU A 697 41.22 -35.13 38.01
CA GLU A 697 41.15 -35.97 36.81
C GLU A 697 41.23 -35.13 35.52
N ALA A 698 40.41 -34.07 35.44
CA ALA A 698 40.39 -33.16 34.29
C ALA A 698 41.75 -32.47 34.11
N ALA A 699 42.37 -31.98 35.19
CA ALA A 699 43.66 -31.31 35.14
C ALA A 699 44.81 -32.23 34.68
N PHE A 700 44.81 -33.52 35.06
CA PHE A 700 45.75 -34.50 34.51
C PHE A 700 45.51 -34.76 33.02
N GLY A 701 44.25 -34.79 32.59
CA GLY A 701 43.89 -34.83 31.18
C GLY A 701 44.41 -33.63 30.38
N GLU A 702 44.36 -32.42 30.97
CA GLU A 702 44.92 -31.21 30.39
C GLU A 702 46.45 -31.26 30.30
N ILE A 703 47.15 -31.72 31.34
CA ILE A 703 48.62 -31.91 31.31
C ILE A 703 48.98 -32.86 30.17
N ARG A 704 48.29 -33.99 30.07
CA ARG A 704 48.50 -34.97 28.99
C ARG A 704 48.25 -34.37 27.61
N ALA A 705 47.21 -33.56 27.45
CA ALA A 705 46.96 -32.85 26.20
C ALA A 705 48.07 -31.82 25.90
N GLU A 706 48.51 -31.04 26.89
CA GLU A 706 49.62 -30.08 26.76
C GLU A 706 50.91 -30.79 26.33
N MET A 707 51.22 -31.96 26.88
CA MET A 707 52.41 -32.74 26.50
C MET A 707 52.38 -33.20 25.04
N VAL A 708 51.26 -33.82 24.62
CA VAL A 708 51.10 -34.33 23.25
C VAL A 708 51.09 -33.20 22.23
N ASN A 709 50.34 -32.12 22.50
CA ASN A 709 50.24 -31.00 21.59
C ASN A 709 51.57 -30.24 21.47
N ASN A 710 52.41 -30.24 22.51
CA ASN A 710 53.75 -29.64 22.46
C ASN A 710 54.86 -30.61 22.02
N ARG A 711 54.54 -31.85 21.64
CA ARG A 711 55.50 -32.87 21.21
C ARG A 711 56.63 -33.11 22.23
N VAL A 712 56.32 -33.01 23.53
CA VAL A 712 57.23 -33.32 24.65
C VAL A 712 56.90 -34.65 25.30
N ASP A 713 56.00 -35.41 24.68
CA ASP A 713 55.53 -36.70 25.14
C ASP A 713 56.54 -37.82 24.87
N THR A 714 56.67 -38.73 25.84
CA THR A 714 57.32 -40.03 25.64
C THR A 714 56.29 -41.13 25.90
N PRO A 715 56.35 -42.29 25.20
CA PRO A 715 55.37 -43.36 25.37
C PRO A 715 55.20 -43.79 26.83
N THR A 716 56.30 -43.84 27.58
CA THR A 716 56.32 -44.18 29.00
C THR A 716 55.61 -43.15 29.89
N LEU A 717 55.70 -41.86 29.56
CA LEU A 717 55.00 -40.81 30.32
C LEU A 717 53.50 -40.80 30.01
N LEU A 718 53.11 -41.01 28.75
CA LEU A 718 51.71 -41.09 28.36
C LEU A 718 51.02 -42.30 28.98
N GLU A 719 51.67 -43.47 28.97
CA GLU A 719 51.14 -44.68 29.58
C GLU A 719 50.93 -44.50 31.09
N ARG A 720 51.87 -43.85 31.78
CA ARG A 720 51.73 -43.50 33.20
C ARG A 720 50.52 -42.60 33.46
N ILE A 721 50.33 -41.55 32.67
CA ILE A 721 49.21 -40.62 32.90
C ILE A 721 47.89 -41.28 32.51
N ASP A 722 47.80 -41.87 31.31
CA ASP A 722 46.56 -42.43 30.78
C ASP A 722 46.11 -43.66 31.59
N ILE A 723 47.00 -44.63 31.82
CA ILE A 723 46.68 -45.91 32.49
C ILE A 723 46.90 -45.84 34.00
N GLY A 724 47.99 -45.19 34.45
CA GLY A 724 48.36 -45.17 35.86
C GLY A 724 47.58 -44.17 36.71
N ILE A 725 47.15 -43.04 36.15
CA ILE A 725 46.54 -41.93 36.90
C ILE A 725 45.09 -41.69 36.46
N VAL A 726 44.87 -41.33 35.19
CA VAL A 726 43.58 -40.86 34.67
C VAL A 726 42.54 -41.99 34.68
N ALA A 727 42.84 -43.18 34.15
CA ALA A 727 41.88 -44.29 34.13
C ALA A 727 41.40 -44.74 35.54
N PRO A 728 42.28 -44.89 36.54
CA PRO A 728 41.87 -45.15 37.91
C PRO A 728 41.07 -43.99 38.54
N LEU A 729 41.48 -42.73 38.34
CA LEU A 729 40.73 -41.56 38.84
C LEU A 729 39.32 -41.50 38.24
N LYS A 730 39.20 -41.78 36.94
CA LYS A 730 37.92 -41.88 36.26
C LYS A 730 37.05 -42.98 36.87
N THR A 731 37.63 -44.13 37.18
CA THR A 731 36.91 -45.23 37.86
C THR A 731 36.43 -44.81 39.26
N ILE A 732 37.27 -44.10 40.02
CA ILE A 732 36.91 -43.52 41.32
C ILE A 732 35.72 -42.56 41.20
N ASN A 733 35.74 -41.65 40.21
CA ASN A 733 34.71 -40.64 40.00
C ASN A 733 33.40 -41.22 39.42
N GLU A 734 33.48 -42.19 38.50
CA GLU A 734 32.30 -42.76 37.83
C GLU A 734 31.65 -43.91 38.62
N SER A 735 32.40 -44.60 39.49
CA SER A 735 31.90 -45.78 40.22
C SER A 735 31.95 -45.66 41.74
N ASP A 736 33.11 -45.34 42.32
CA ASP A 736 33.29 -45.45 43.78
C ASP A 736 32.57 -44.32 44.54
N TYR A 737 32.78 -43.06 44.15
CA TYR A 737 32.10 -41.92 44.78
C TYR A 737 30.57 -42.00 44.66
N PRO A 738 29.97 -42.27 43.47
CA PRO A 738 28.52 -42.48 43.36
C PRO A 738 28.01 -43.65 44.21
N GLY A 739 28.78 -44.74 44.30
CA GLY A 739 28.47 -45.87 45.18
C GLY A 739 28.38 -45.44 46.65
N ILE A 740 29.38 -44.73 47.15
CA ILE A 740 29.42 -44.25 48.54
C ILE A 740 28.31 -43.21 48.79
N ASP A 741 28.05 -42.30 47.85
CA ASP A 741 26.95 -41.31 47.96
C ASP A 741 25.61 -42.02 48.16
N SER A 742 25.37 -43.10 47.41
CA SER A 742 24.13 -43.87 47.53
C SER A 742 23.97 -44.53 48.91
N VAL A 743 25.05 -45.12 49.45
CA VAL A 743 25.05 -45.78 50.76
C VAL A 743 24.87 -44.75 51.88
N LEU A 744 25.59 -43.62 51.82
CA LEU A 744 25.43 -42.52 52.78
C LEU A 744 24.06 -41.85 52.68
N GLY A 745 23.47 -41.77 51.49
CA GLY A 745 22.10 -41.33 51.29
C GLY A 745 21.08 -42.25 51.97
N LEU A 746 21.27 -43.57 51.87
CA LEU A 746 20.47 -44.56 52.59
C LEU A 746 20.67 -44.46 54.11
N PHE A 747 21.89 -44.16 54.57
CA PHE A 747 22.18 -43.90 55.98
C PHE A 747 21.36 -42.70 56.51
N VAL A 748 21.38 -41.56 55.80
CA VAL A 748 20.57 -40.39 56.16
C VAL A 748 19.06 -40.73 56.18
N LEU A 749 18.57 -41.45 55.17
CA LEU A 749 17.16 -41.85 55.12
C LEU A 749 16.76 -42.77 56.29
N THR A 750 17.66 -43.65 56.71
CA THR A 750 17.45 -44.56 57.85
C THR A 750 17.35 -43.76 59.16
N MET A 751 18.16 -42.71 59.30
CA MET A 751 18.09 -41.78 60.44
C MET A 751 16.79 -40.97 60.47
N GLU A 752 16.31 -40.50 59.32
CA GLU A 752 15.01 -39.81 59.23
C GLU A 752 13.84 -40.72 59.63
N ARG A 753 13.92 -42.01 59.30
CA ARG A 753 12.94 -43.04 59.71
C ARG A 753 13.09 -43.51 61.15
N ARG A 754 14.17 -43.13 61.83
CA ARG A 754 14.55 -43.59 63.18
C ARG A 754 14.73 -45.11 63.29
N ASP A 755 15.19 -45.72 62.21
CA ASP A 755 15.57 -47.13 62.17
C ASP A 755 17.06 -47.32 62.54
N ASP A 756 17.49 -48.57 62.71
CA ASP A 756 18.89 -48.90 63.05
C ASP A 756 19.82 -48.72 61.83
N PRO A 757 20.83 -47.82 61.89
CA PRO A 757 21.72 -47.52 60.77
C PRO A 757 22.98 -48.40 60.73
N ALA A 758 23.14 -49.34 61.67
CA ALA A 758 24.36 -50.14 61.82
C ALA A 758 24.86 -50.73 60.48
N ARG A 759 23.94 -51.35 59.72
CA ARG A 759 24.25 -51.94 58.42
C ARG A 759 24.72 -50.91 57.39
N GLN A 760 24.06 -49.76 57.31
CA GLN A 760 24.38 -48.70 56.36
C GLN A 760 25.74 -48.07 56.66
N ILE A 761 26.10 -47.96 57.95
CA ILE A 761 27.44 -47.51 58.36
C ILE A 761 28.49 -48.57 58.01
N ASP A 762 28.22 -49.85 58.22
CA ASP A 762 29.13 -50.95 57.84
C ASP A 762 29.35 -51.00 56.32
N ASP A 763 28.28 -50.90 55.52
CA ASP A 763 28.32 -50.83 54.05
C ASP A 763 29.10 -49.58 53.57
N ALA A 764 28.98 -48.44 54.29
CA ALA A 764 29.71 -47.22 53.99
C ALA A 764 31.20 -47.36 54.30
N LEU A 765 31.56 -47.96 55.44
CA LEU A 765 32.95 -48.23 55.82
C LEU A 765 33.65 -49.14 54.81
N GLU A 766 33.00 -50.23 54.37
CA GLU A 766 33.55 -51.12 53.34
C GLU A 766 33.77 -50.40 52.00
N SER A 767 32.82 -49.53 51.63
CA SER A 767 32.91 -48.77 50.38
C SER A 767 34.00 -47.69 50.43
N VAL A 768 34.15 -47.00 51.58
CA VAL A 768 35.22 -46.03 51.81
C VAL A 768 36.60 -46.72 51.87
N ASP A 769 36.70 -47.92 52.45
CA ASP A 769 37.95 -48.69 52.47
C ASP A 769 38.39 -49.10 51.05
N ARG A 770 37.44 -49.50 50.19
CA ARG A 770 37.71 -49.77 48.77
C ARG A 770 38.16 -48.52 48.01
N LEU A 771 37.53 -47.37 48.27
CA LEU A 771 37.93 -46.08 47.70
C LEU A 771 39.36 -45.72 48.13
N LEU A 772 39.67 -45.78 49.43
CA LEU A 772 41.00 -45.46 49.96
C LEU A 772 42.09 -46.36 49.36
N ALA A 773 41.83 -47.66 49.20
CA ALA A 773 42.77 -48.58 48.56
C ALA A 773 43.08 -48.18 47.10
N ARG A 774 42.06 -47.76 46.33
CA ARG A 774 42.26 -47.25 44.96
C ARG A 774 42.97 -45.90 44.93
N MET A 775 42.62 -44.99 45.84
CA MET A 775 43.31 -43.70 45.98
C MET A 775 44.80 -43.91 46.31
N GLU A 776 45.14 -44.87 47.15
CA GLU A 776 46.53 -45.21 47.48
C GLU A 776 47.28 -45.78 46.27
N GLN A 777 46.63 -46.60 45.44
CA GLN A 777 47.20 -47.07 44.17
C GLN A 777 47.52 -45.90 43.23
N VAL A 778 46.58 -44.97 43.04
CA VAL A 778 46.79 -43.76 42.21
C VAL A 778 47.92 -42.90 42.77
N LEU A 779 47.93 -42.68 44.08
CA LEU A 779 48.95 -41.87 44.72
C LEU A 779 50.34 -42.52 44.62
N SER A 780 50.40 -43.84 44.64
CA SER A 780 51.64 -44.58 44.36
C SER A 780 52.17 -44.26 42.97
N GLU A 781 51.33 -44.23 41.93
CA GLU A 781 51.73 -43.85 40.57
C GLU A 781 52.11 -42.37 40.44
N MET A 782 51.48 -41.49 41.22
CA MET A 782 51.91 -40.10 41.36
C MET A 782 53.28 -39.98 42.06
N ARG A 783 53.66 -40.95 42.91
CA ARG A 783 54.93 -40.97 43.67
C ARG A 783 56.04 -41.80 43.00
N SER A 784 55.74 -42.73 42.09
CA SER A 784 56.62 -43.86 41.72
C SER A 784 57.89 -43.52 40.90
N ARG A 785 58.23 -42.24 40.73
CA ARG A 785 59.63 -41.80 40.55
C ARG A 785 59.91 -40.53 41.33
N GLY A 786 59.88 -40.66 42.65
CA GLY A 786 60.46 -39.70 43.60
C GLY A 786 61.98 -39.62 43.47
N ASN A 787 62.48 -39.06 42.36
CA ASN A 787 63.66 -38.20 42.34
C ASN A 787 63.45 -37.05 41.35
N ILE A 788 62.25 -36.46 41.42
CA ILE A 788 61.85 -35.23 40.72
C ILE A 788 62.75 -34.06 41.13
N ASN A 789 63.21 -33.99 42.39
CA ASN A 789 64.22 -33.02 42.83
C ASN A 789 65.59 -33.25 42.19
N GLU A 790 65.98 -34.51 41.96
CA GLU A 790 67.25 -34.85 41.31
C GLU A 790 67.21 -34.51 39.81
N MET A 791 66.06 -34.71 39.16
CA MET A 791 65.87 -34.41 37.74
C MET A 791 65.69 -32.91 37.48
N ILE A 792 64.97 -32.18 38.35
CA ILE A 792 64.87 -30.71 38.31
C ILE A 792 66.23 -30.07 38.62
N GLN A 793 66.97 -30.55 39.63
CA GLN A 793 68.32 -30.08 39.90
C GLN A 793 69.26 -30.39 38.74
N GLN A 794 69.22 -31.59 38.16
CA GLN A 794 70.04 -31.91 36.99
C GLN A 794 69.69 -31.05 35.77
N LEU A 795 68.41 -30.81 35.49
CA LEU A 795 67.95 -29.93 34.41
C LEU A 795 68.36 -28.47 34.64
N GLN A 796 68.16 -27.93 35.85
CA GLN A 796 68.61 -26.58 36.20
C GLN A 796 70.13 -26.46 36.11
N THR A 797 70.86 -27.48 36.57
CA THR A 797 72.33 -27.52 36.49
C THR A 797 72.79 -27.56 35.03
N ILE A 798 72.13 -28.35 34.16
CA ILE A 798 72.45 -28.42 32.73
C ILE A 798 72.11 -27.10 32.02
N ILE A 799 70.98 -26.47 32.34
CA ILE A 799 70.58 -25.16 31.78
C ILE A 799 71.57 -24.06 32.20
N GLU A 800 71.94 -23.99 33.48
CA GLU A 800 72.96 -23.06 33.97
C GLU A 800 74.33 -23.33 33.33
N GLN A 801 74.71 -24.60 33.17
CA GLN A 801 75.97 -24.98 32.53
C GLN A 801 76.00 -24.60 31.04
N GLN A 802 74.89 -24.79 30.31
CA GLN A 802 74.80 -24.37 28.91
C GLN A 802 74.82 -22.86 28.73
N GLN A 803 74.11 -22.10 29.59
CA GLN A 803 74.17 -20.64 29.57
C GLN A 803 75.59 -20.16 29.86
N ARG A 804 76.25 -20.67 30.91
CA ARG A 804 77.64 -20.32 31.23
C ARG A 804 78.61 -20.69 30.10
N LEU A 805 78.44 -21.86 29.45
CA LEU A 805 79.26 -22.25 28.30
C LEU A 805 79.06 -21.31 27.12
N ARG A 806 77.81 -20.94 26.83
CA ARG A 806 77.48 -20.04 25.73
C ARG A 806 78.04 -18.64 25.97
N ASP A 807 77.84 -18.08 27.16
CA ASP A 807 78.40 -16.79 27.58
C ASP A 807 79.94 -16.81 27.54
N ALA A 808 80.56 -17.90 28.03
CA ALA A 808 82.02 -18.07 27.97
C ALA A 808 82.54 -18.21 26.54
N THR A 809 81.77 -18.83 25.63
CA THR A 809 82.16 -18.98 24.22
C THR A 809 82.00 -17.65 23.46
N GLU A 810 80.98 -16.85 23.78
CA GLU A 810 80.82 -15.49 23.25
C GLU A 810 81.90 -14.55 23.78
N GLN A 811 82.21 -14.59 25.08
CA GLN A 811 83.32 -13.84 25.66
C GLN A 811 84.65 -14.26 25.04
N ARG A 812 84.92 -15.56 24.86
CA ARG A 812 86.17 -16.02 24.24
C ARG A 812 86.29 -15.64 22.77
N LYS A 813 85.18 -15.62 22.03
CA LYS A 813 85.15 -15.07 20.66
C LYS A 813 85.36 -13.56 20.63
N LEU A 814 84.81 -12.83 21.60
CA LEU A 814 85.08 -11.40 21.78
C LEU A 814 86.56 -11.17 22.10
N ASP A 815 87.12 -11.93 23.05
CA ASP A 815 88.54 -11.85 23.44
C ASP A 815 89.48 -12.22 22.28
N GLU A 816 89.17 -13.27 21.49
CA GLU A 816 89.94 -13.62 20.28
C GLU A 816 89.82 -12.54 19.18
N LEU A 817 88.66 -11.88 19.05
CA LEU A 817 88.48 -10.73 18.15
C LEU A 817 89.27 -9.50 18.65
N PHE A 818 89.36 -9.29 19.96
CA PHE A 818 90.17 -8.22 20.56
C PHE A 818 91.68 -8.51 20.48
N GLU A 819 92.12 -9.76 20.70
CA GLU A 819 93.52 -10.20 20.52
C GLU A 819 93.94 -10.13 19.04
N GLY A 820 93.03 -10.43 18.11
CA GLY A 820 93.26 -10.29 16.66
C GLY A 820 93.32 -8.83 16.15
N LEU A 821 92.79 -7.87 16.91
CA LEU A 821 92.75 -6.45 16.55
C LEU A 821 93.93 -5.63 17.11
N GLY A 822 94.76 -6.18 18.00
CA GLY A 822 96.06 -5.61 18.36
C GLY A 822 96.02 -4.15 18.83
N ILE A 823 95.14 -3.82 19.79
CA ILE A 823 95.17 -2.54 20.52
C ILE A 823 95.09 -2.88 22.03
N PRO A 824 95.99 -2.32 22.87
CA PRO A 824 96.08 -2.64 24.29
C PRO A 824 94.82 -2.27 25.10
#